data_AF-A1ZW87-F1
#
_entry.id   AF-A1ZW87-F1
#
_cell.length_a   1.000
_cell.length_b   1.000
_cell.length_c   1.000
_cell.angle_alpha   90.00
_cell.angle_beta   90.00
_cell.angle_gamma   90.00
#
_symmetry.space_group_name_H-M   'P 1'
#
loop_
_entity.id
_entity.type
_entity.pdbx_description
1 polymer ?
#
loop_
_entity_poly.entity_id
_entity_poly.type
_entity_poly.pdbx_seq_one_letter_code
_entity_poly.pdbx_strand_id
1 'polypeptide(L)'
;MQLQSIKSKLLLSFAGFVLLVASIIATFLWSQYRNQRITKVTQAVADINLLAKDIHLLEKDFFHFDVTNPVFFKTGKSQFVDAHLTDVNKLKQKFQDLHQIKEIQSTLLNKEIDEIIGLIDASEKAFEEAVKKVRKKGFEDYGLIGDMRQHIHQIEAATQRYNLDFAKLLMIRRYEKDFLLRKDTVYQQKVKRAVKEFREDIATKIFNPATKDSVNQLLTHYEQLFNEVVTLDQELGQESKQGHKHELAGIMKKLSDNIQKISQELVTVSARMAGKIRMSLLSITLVFLVFIIILMYVIIARLGRPIQQLSQSINWVIAHNFEEDIEIAAINSKDEIGKLSHDFQLMLDKVRERTDEVTRQYENIRLLTDIGKEITSNLLIEQIVEVVHSNINPLLDAPILSIGVFDEDAQKLDFIGKHEAKIVLGYDSLDDDTKLSVWCFQNKEVVFINDFTEEASRYVNGVSLSEGYDKEPESAIYIPLIVKEQVVGVITAKSYRKNAYTDYHLNIMQNFAVYTAIALYNARVYLHIERQNQHLKMSEERIRQTAEELKTANEELENKRTELIGQVSATKRTLAVAEFDPQGNIIEANTLFLNELGYERADLLGKHYTVLLNETTPKSEKYTQLWAKLLQGTPQKSRLEYCTRFNKTITLNSTYTPVLDHNQQLKKIIKLSTLVELPVAHYHSPAHS
;
A
#
# COMPACT_ATOMS: atom_id res chain seq x y z
N MET A 1 22.52 24.63 25.15
CA MET A 1 21.61 24.35 24.01
C MET A 1 20.64 23.27 24.45
N GLN A 2 19.36 23.59 24.69
CA GLN A 2 18.39 22.58 25.12
C GLN A 2 18.14 21.61 23.96
N LEU A 3 18.65 20.37 24.09
CA LEU A 3 18.45 19.26 23.17
C LEU A 3 17.00 18.75 23.28
N GLN A 4 16.04 19.57 22.86
CA GLN A 4 14.62 19.26 22.96
C GLN A 4 14.06 18.56 21.72
N SER A 5 14.77 18.50 20.59
CA SER A 5 14.26 17.77 19.41
C SER A 5 14.62 16.28 19.42
N ILE A 6 13.75 15.43 18.88
CA ILE A 6 14.01 14.02 18.54
C ILE A 6 15.25 13.94 17.66
N LYS A 7 15.36 14.83 16.65
CA LYS A 7 16.53 14.92 15.76
C LYS A 7 17.81 15.12 16.54
N SER A 8 17.82 16.03 17.51
CA SER A 8 18.97 16.29 18.37
C SER A 8 19.32 15.09 19.25
N LYS A 9 18.34 14.38 19.81
CA LYS A 9 18.57 13.15 20.60
C LYS A 9 19.15 12.02 19.74
N LEU A 10 18.63 11.83 18.53
CA LEU A 10 19.14 10.85 17.56
C LEU A 10 20.55 11.18 17.10
N LEU A 11 20.82 12.44 16.74
CA LEU A 11 22.16 12.90 16.35
C LEU A 11 23.16 12.72 17.48
N LEU A 12 22.79 13.00 18.73
CA LEU A 12 23.68 12.81 19.88
C LEU A 12 23.96 11.32 20.13
N SER A 13 22.95 10.47 20.01
CA SER A 13 23.09 9.01 20.14
C SER A 13 23.95 8.44 19.03
N PHE A 14 23.77 8.92 17.80
CA PHE A 14 24.58 8.54 16.64
C PHE A 14 26.02 9.05 16.77
N ALA A 15 26.24 10.29 17.19
CA ALA A 15 27.58 10.81 17.47
C ALA A 15 28.29 9.99 18.55
N GLY A 16 27.57 9.61 19.62
CA GLY A 16 28.09 8.70 20.65
C GLY A 16 28.46 7.33 20.08
N PHE A 17 27.65 6.77 19.20
CA PHE A 17 27.96 5.52 18.51
C PHE A 17 29.19 5.64 17.59
N VAL A 18 29.30 6.71 16.79
CA VAL A 18 30.45 6.96 15.92
C VAL A 18 31.73 7.11 16.73
N LEU A 19 31.69 7.86 17.84
CA LEU A 19 32.83 7.99 18.75
C LEU A 19 33.24 6.65 19.36
N LEU A 20 32.27 5.81 19.74
CA LEU A 20 32.54 4.46 20.22
C LEU A 20 33.23 3.60 19.15
N VAL A 21 32.72 3.60 17.92
CA VAL A 21 33.31 2.85 16.80
C VAL A 21 34.73 3.36 16.51
N ALA A 22 34.93 4.67 16.46
CA ALA A 22 36.25 5.27 16.27
C ALA A 22 37.22 4.88 17.39
N SER A 23 36.76 4.84 18.64
CA SER A 23 37.58 4.43 19.78
C SER A 23 37.92 2.94 19.77
N ILE A 24 37.02 2.07 19.30
CA ILE A 24 37.30 0.64 19.08
C ILE A 24 38.37 0.49 17.99
N ILE A 25 38.23 1.18 16.86
CA ILE A 25 39.21 1.15 15.77
C ILE A 25 40.58 1.65 16.26
N ALA A 26 40.62 2.77 16.99
CA ALA A 26 41.87 3.30 17.55
C ALA A 26 42.53 2.31 18.52
N THR A 27 41.75 1.64 19.37
CA THR A 27 42.26 0.60 20.28
C THR A 27 42.80 -0.61 19.51
N PHE A 28 42.11 -1.04 18.46
CA PHE A 28 42.54 -2.13 17.60
C PHE A 28 43.86 -1.79 16.88
N LEU A 29 43.95 -0.60 16.28
CA LEU A 29 45.17 -0.11 15.64
C LEU A 29 46.34 0.00 16.63
N TRP A 30 46.07 0.52 17.84
CA TRP A 30 47.06 0.58 18.91
C TRP A 30 47.56 -0.82 19.31
N SER A 31 46.65 -1.80 19.43
CA SER A 31 47.02 -3.19 19.72
C SER A 31 47.82 -3.83 18.57
N GLN A 32 47.43 -3.60 17.32
CA GLN A 32 48.16 -4.09 16.14
C GLN A 32 49.58 -3.54 16.12
N TYR A 33 49.71 -2.23 16.36
CA TYR A 33 51.02 -1.57 16.44
C TYR A 33 51.92 -2.19 17.53
N ARG A 34 51.38 -2.48 18.72
CA ARG A 34 52.16 -3.12 19.79
C ARG A 34 52.49 -4.59 19.49
N ASN A 35 51.57 -5.34 18.88
CA ASN A 35 51.83 -6.72 18.48
C ASN A 35 52.96 -6.83 17.44
N GLN A 36 53.03 -5.90 16.47
CA GLN A 36 54.14 -5.86 15.52
C GLN A 36 55.50 -5.68 16.22
N ARG A 37 55.57 -4.84 17.27
CA ARG A 37 56.80 -4.69 18.07
C ARG A 37 57.18 -5.99 18.78
N ILE A 38 56.22 -6.70 19.37
CA ILE A 38 56.46 -8.00 20.00
C ILE A 38 57.04 -9.01 19.00
N THR A 39 56.47 -9.10 17.80
CA THR A 39 56.97 -9.99 16.75
C THR A 39 58.41 -9.65 16.34
N LYS A 40 58.76 -8.36 16.24
CA LYS A 40 60.14 -7.92 15.95
C LYS A 40 61.13 -8.41 17.02
N VAL A 41 60.75 -8.40 18.30
CA VAL A 41 61.59 -8.91 19.39
C VAL A 41 61.82 -10.40 19.26
N THR A 42 60.76 -11.18 19.06
CA THR A 42 60.87 -12.64 18.90
C THR A 42 61.72 -13.02 17.69
N GLN A 43 61.58 -12.29 16.58
CA GLN A 43 62.40 -12.51 15.39
C GLN A 43 63.87 -12.12 15.62
N ALA A 44 64.13 -10.98 16.28
CA ALA A 44 65.49 -10.56 16.63
C ALA A 44 66.20 -11.62 17.50
N VAL A 45 65.49 -12.23 18.46
CA VAL A 45 66.01 -13.32 19.28
C VAL A 45 66.42 -14.53 18.44
N ALA A 46 65.59 -14.93 17.46
CA ALA A 46 65.91 -16.05 16.58
C ALA A 46 67.14 -15.75 15.70
N ASP A 47 67.21 -14.56 15.10
CA ASP A 47 68.33 -14.11 14.27
C ASP A 47 69.65 -14.06 15.07
N ILE A 48 69.61 -13.56 16.31
CA ILE A 48 70.78 -13.46 17.20
C ILE A 48 71.35 -14.85 17.51
N ASN A 49 70.49 -15.82 17.85
CA ASN A 49 70.93 -17.19 18.15
C ASN A 49 71.58 -17.85 16.92
N LEU A 50 71.02 -17.61 15.73
CA LEU A 50 71.55 -18.15 14.48
C LEU A 50 72.91 -17.52 14.15
N LEU A 51 73.02 -16.19 14.17
CA LEU A 51 74.28 -15.47 13.92
C LEU A 51 75.39 -15.89 14.89
N ALA A 52 75.10 -16.02 16.18
CA ALA A 52 76.09 -16.45 17.17
C ALA A 52 76.64 -17.85 16.86
N LYS A 53 75.78 -18.76 16.38
CA LYS A 53 76.18 -20.11 15.98
C LYS A 53 77.02 -20.10 14.70
N ASP A 54 76.64 -19.28 13.72
CA ASP A 54 77.36 -19.16 12.45
C ASP A 54 78.75 -18.55 12.66
N ILE A 55 78.88 -17.52 13.51
CA ILE A 55 80.18 -16.95 13.90
C ILE A 55 81.09 -18.02 14.47
N HIS A 56 80.59 -18.85 15.41
CA HIS A 56 81.39 -19.93 15.98
C HIS A 56 81.79 -21.00 14.95
N LEU A 57 80.94 -21.27 13.97
CA LEU A 57 81.24 -22.20 12.88
C LEU A 57 82.34 -21.63 11.97
N LEU A 58 82.26 -20.35 11.61
CA LEU A 58 83.28 -19.66 10.80
C LEU A 58 84.66 -19.67 11.46
N GLU A 59 84.72 -19.49 12.79
CA GLU A 59 85.97 -19.60 13.55
C GLU A 59 86.58 -21.00 13.43
N LYS A 60 85.75 -22.04 13.58
CA LYS A 60 86.17 -23.44 13.43
C LYS A 60 86.63 -23.76 12.01
N ASP A 61 85.88 -23.31 11.02
CA ASP A 61 86.19 -23.53 9.61
C ASP A 61 87.51 -22.83 9.23
N PHE A 62 87.77 -21.61 9.73
CA PHE A 62 89.07 -20.96 9.57
C PHE A 62 90.22 -21.84 10.09
N PHE A 63 90.09 -22.34 11.32
CA PHE A 63 91.11 -23.19 11.93
C PHE A 63 91.26 -24.57 11.30
N HIS A 64 90.27 -25.02 10.52
CA HIS A 64 90.30 -26.29 9.81
C HIS A 64 90.84 -26.16 8.39
N PHE A 65 90.41 -25.13 7.65
CA PHE A 65 90.69 -24.99 6.22
C PHE A 65 91.82 -24.00 5.92
N ASP A 66 91.79 -22.80 6.50
CA ASP A 66 92.71 -21.72 6.07
C ASP A 66 94.12 -21.82 6.68
N VAL A 67 94.25 -22.54 7.80
CA VAL A 67 95.56 -22.82 8.42
C VAL A 67 96.51 -23.64 7.52
N THR A 68 95.97 -24.31 6.50
CA THR A 68 96.72 -25.09 5.50
C THR A 68 96.47 -24.61 4.07
N ASN A 69 95.86 -23.43 3.88
CA ASN A 69 95.52 -22.90 2.56
C ASN A 69 96.61 -21.95 2.05
N PRO A 70 97.40 -22.30 1.01
CA PRO A 70 98.46 -21.43 0.49
C PRO A 70 97.96 -20.06 0.02
N VAL A 71 96.72 -19.96 -0.47
CA VAL A 71 96.13 -18.70 -0.96
C VAL A 71 95.97 -17.70 0.18
N PHE A 72 95.57 -18.15 1.36
CA PHE A 72 95.45 -17.31 2.55
C PHE A 72 96.80 -16.67 2.92
N PHE A 73 97.89 -17.46 2.96
CA PHE A 73 99.20 -16.94 3.30
C PHE A 73 99.79 -16.01 2.22
N LYS A 74 99.51 -16.29 0.94
CA LYS A 74 99.96 -15.46 -0.19
C LYS A 74 99.25 -14.12 -0.25
N THR A 75 97.93 -14.11 -0.07
CA THR A 75 97.09 -12.91 -0.29
C THR A 75 96.74 -12.17 1.01
N GLY A 76 96.84 -12.85 2.15
CA GLY A 76 96.33 -12.37 3.44
C GLY A 76 94.81 -12.38 3.55
N LYS A 77 94.07 -12.86 2.54
CA LYS A 77 92.60 -12.85 2.50
C LYS A 77 92.04 -14.21 2.89
N SER A 78 90.97 -14.20 3.69
CA SER A 78 90.23 -15.38 4.13
C SER A 78 88.74 -15.12 4.02
N GLN A 79 88.01 -15.98 3.32
CA GLN A 79 86.55 -15.91 3.25
C GLN A 79 85.89 -16.08 4.62
N PHE A 80 86.51 -16.88 5.51
CA PHE A 80 85.99 -17.14 6.84
C PHE A 80 86.20 -15.93 7.75
N VAL A 81 87.35 -15.26 7.67
CA VAL A 81 87.62 -14.02 8.43
C VAL A 81 86.71 -12.89 7.95
N ASP A 82 86.55 -12.71 6.63
CA ASP A 82 85.68 -11.66 6.08
C ASP A 82 84.19 -11.88 6.45
N ALA A 83 83.73 -13.14 6.36
CA ALA A 83 82.37 -13.52 6.78
C ALA A 83 82.18 -13.36 8.30
N HIS A 84 83.18 -13.74 9.10
CA HIS A 84 83.15 -13.60 10.56
C HIS A 84 82.99 -12.14 10.97
N LEU A 85 83.82 -11.25 10.43
CA LEU A 85 83.72 -9.81 10.68
C LEU A 85 82.35 -9.25 10.27
N THR A 86 81.82 -9.71 9.14
CA THR A 86 80.49 -9.29 8.65
C THR A 86 79.40 -9.72 9.63
N ASP A 87 79.41 -10.97 10.10
CA ASP A 87 78.37 -11.50 10.98
C ASP A 87 78.50 -11.01 12.42
N VAL A 88 79.72 -10.77 12.91
CA VAL A 88 79.98 -10.07 14.18
C VAL A 88 79.37 -8.66 14.15
N ASN A 89 79.59 -7.90 13.07
CA ASN A 89 79.01 -6.56 12.95
C ASN A 89 77.47 -6.60 12.88
N LYS A 90 76.89 -7.57 12.16
CA LYS A 90 75.43 -7.79 12.17
C LYS A 90 74.93 -8.12 13.57
N LEU A 91 75.63 -8.98 14.31
CA LEU A 91 75.25 -9.38 15.66
C LEU A 91 75.27 -8.18 16.61
N LYS A 92 76.32 -7.35 16.58
CA LYS A 92 76.40 -6.10 17.35
C LYS A 92 75.24 -5.17 17.02
N GLN A 93 74.93 -4.98 15.73
CA GLN A 93 73.81 -4.15 15.31
C GLN A 93 72.47 -4.66 15.85
N LYS A 94 72.23 -5.98 15.84
CA LYS A 94 71.00 -6.57 16.39
C LYS A 94 70.85 -6.29 17.89
N PHE A 95 71.94 -6.35 18.67
CA PHE A 95 71.92 -5.99 20.09
C PHE A 95 71.70 -4.48 20.31
N GLN A 96 72.27 -3.62 19.46
CA GLN A 96 72.00 -2.18 19.51
C GLN A 96 70.54 -1.85 19.16
N ASP A 97 69.96 -2.53 18.17
CA ASP A 97 68.55 -2.36 17.79
C ASP A 97 67.63 -2.78 18.95
N LEU A 98 67.95 -3.87 19.67
CA LEU A 98 67.23 -4.28 20.88
C LEU A 98 67.30 -3.22 21.98
N HIS A 99 68.46 -2.60 22.17
CA HIS A 99 68.66 -1.53 23.16
C HIS A 99 67.77 -0.30 22.90
N GLN A 100 67.39 -0.05 21.64
CA GLN A 100 66.49 1.07 21.26
C GLN A 100 65.01 0.80 21.56
N ILE A 101 64.61 -0.44 21.88
CA ILE A 101 63.21 -0.78 22.13
C ILE A 101 62.83 -0.41 23.57
N LYS A 102 62.15 0.73 23.74
CA LYS A 102 61.70 1.26 25.04
C LYS A 102 60.97 0.25 25.93
N GLU A 103 60.17 -0.64 25.35
CA GLU A 103 59.41 -1.64 26.10
C GLU A 103 60.26 -2.75 26.73
N ILE A 104 61.52 -2.87 26.32
CA ILE A 104 62.50 -3.87 26.78
C ILE A 104 63.53 -3.25 27.72
N GLN A 105 63.59 -1.91 27.80
CA GLN A 105 64.51 -1.16 28.65
C GLN A 105 64.21 -1.42 30.13
N SER A 106 64.88 -2.43 30.68
CA SER A 106 65.04 -2.62 32.11
C SER A 106 66.51 -2.46 32.45
N THR A 107 66.81 -1.93 33.63
CA THR A 107 68.19 -1.77 34.11
C THR A 107 68.97 -3.08 34.13
N LEU A 108 68.28 -4.22 34.29
CA LEU A 108 68.88 -5.55 34.24
C LEU A 108 69.23 -5.97 32.80
N LEU A 109 68.29 -5.86 31.85
CA LEU A 109 68.55 -6.25 30.46
C LEU A 109 69.61 -5.40 29.78
N ASN A 110 69.62 -4.09 30.03
CA ASN A 110 70.64 -3.22 29.42
C ASN A 110 72.04 -3.67 29.84
N LYS A 111 72.23 -4.00 31.13
CA LYS A 111 73.49 -4.52 31.63
C LYS A 111 73.88 -5.85 30.96
N GLU A 112 72.93 -6.77 30.77
CA GLU A 112 73.20 -8.05 30.09
C GLU A 112 73.55 -7.87 28.61
N ILE A 113 72.88 -6.93 27.91
CA ILE A 113 73.20 -6.57 26.52
C ILE A 113 74.62 -5.98 26.45
N ASP A 114 74.98 -5.06 27.35
CA ASP A 114 76.32 -4.46 27.38
C ASP A 114 77.40 -5.51 27.67
N GLU A 115 77.14 -6.45 28.59
CA GLU A 115 78.04 -7.59 28.86
C GLU A 115 78.21 -8.48 27.63
N ILE A 116 77.14 -8.74 26.87
CA ILE A 116 77.20 -9.52 25.63
C ILE A 116 78.00 -8.78 24.56
N ILE A 117 77.77 -7.48 24.36
CA ILE A 117 78.54 -6.68 23.40
C ILE A 117 80.04 -6.72 23.76
N GLY A 118 80.38 -6.57 25.04
CA GLY A 118 81.76 -6.70 25.50
C GLY A 118 82.37 -8.09 25.25
N LEU A 119 81.58 -9.16 25.38
CA LEU A 119 82.02 -10.52 25.02
C LEU A 119 82.21 -10.71 23.51
N ILE A 120 81.37 -10.09 22.68
CA ILE A 120 81.52 -10.10 21.22
C ILE A 120 82.83 -9.39 20.83
N ASP A 121 83.10 -8.21 21.38
CA ASP A 121 84.34 -7.46 21.15
C ASP A 121 85.57 -8.26 21.59
N ALA A 122 85.49 -8.92 22.75
CA ALA A 122 86.56 -9.77 23.25
C ALA A 122 86.80 -10.99 22.34
N SER A 123 85.73 -11.60 21.82
CA SER A 123 85.83 -12.74 20.90
C SER A 123 86.47 -12.35 19.58
N GLU A 124 86.00 -11.25 18.98
CA GLU A 124 86.55 -10.69 17.75
C GLU A 124 88.06 -10.43 17.89
N LYS A 125 88.47 -9.74 18.96
CA LYS A 125 89.88 -9.46 19.23
C LYS A 125 90.70 -10.73 19.43
N ALA A 126 90.18 -11.71 20.16
CA ALA A 126 90.88 -12.98 20.38
C ALA A 126 91.03 -13.77 19.06
N PHE A 127 90.01 -13.76 18.20
CA PHE A 127 90.07 -14.38 16.89
C PHE A 127 91.06 -13.67 15.97
N GLU A 128 91.05 -12.34 15.90
CA GLU A 128 92.02 -11.56 15.11
C GLU A 128 93.47 -11.84 15.53
N GLU A 129 93.75 -11.91 16.83
CA GLU A 129 95.09 -12.25 17.32
C GLU A 129 95.49 -13.69 16.96
N ALA A 130 94.54 -14.63 16.99
CA ALA A 130 94.80 -15.99 16.53
C ALA A 130 95.08 -16.02 15.01
N VAL A 131 94.32 -15.29 14.19
CA VAL A 131 94.54 -15.16 12.74
C VAL A 131 95.93 -14.58 12.45
N LYS A 132 96.34 -13.52 13.17
CA LYS A 132 97.69 -12.92 13.05
C LYS A 132 98.79 -13.93 13.36
N LYS A 133 98.63 -14.72 14.43
CA LYS A 133 99.59 -15.77 14.82
C LYS A 133 99.65 -16.92 13.82
N VAL A 134 98.51 -17.36 13.29
CA VAL A 134 98.45 -18.35 12.20
C VAL A 134 99.23 -17.82 10.99
N ARG A 135 98.95 -16.58 10.56
CA ARG A 135 99.63 -15.95 9.43
C ARG A 135 101.14 -15.82 9.64
N LYS A 136 101.58 -15.40 10.85
CA LYS A 136 103.00 -15.32 11.20
C LYS A 136 103.69 -16.69 11.16
N LYS A 137 103.05 -17.72 11.72
CA LYS A 137 103.55 -19.10 11.69
C LYS A 137 103.75 -19.58 10.24
N GLY A 138 102.79 -19.30 9.37
CA GLY A 138 102.87 -19.67 7.97
C GLY A 138 102.54 -21.14 7.69
N PHE A 139 102.63 -21.52 6.42
CA PHE A 139 102.44 -22.89 5.92
C PHE A 139 103.25 -23.04 4.61
N GLU A 140 103.83 -24.23 4.41
CA GLU A 140 104.71 -24.53 3.26
C GLU A 140 105.81 -23.50 3.02
N ASP A 141 105.66 -22.64 2.01
CA ASP A 141 106.67 -21.68 1.56
C ASP A 141 106.46 -20.27 2.14
N TYR A 142 105.51 -20.12 3.07
CA TYR A 142 105.13 -18.83 3.63
C TYR A 142 105.37 -18.76 5.14
N GLY A 143 105.59 -17.55 5.66
CA GLY A 143 105.80 -17.26 7.09
C GLY A 143 107.04 -17.94 7.65
N LEU A 144 107.09 -18.14 8.98
CA LEU A 144 108.24 -18.74 9.65
C LEU A 144 108.52 -20.18 9.17
N ILE A 145 107.49 -20.95 8.80
CA ILE A 145 107.67 -22.29 8.21
C ILE A 145 108.37 -22.19 6.84
N GLY A 146 108.01 -21.21 6.01
CA GLY A 146 108.67 -20.94 4.74
C GLY A 146 110.12 -20.52 4.91
N ASP A 147 110.39 -19.58 5.81
CA ASP A 147 111.74 -19.12 6.12
C ASP A 147 112.61 -20.28 6.65
N MET A 148 112.05 -21.10 7.54
CA MET A 148 112.70 -22.31 8.06
C MET A 148 113.02 -23.29 6.93
N ARG A 149 112.08 -23.48 5.99
CA ARG A 149 112.26 -24.33 4.80
C ARG A 149 113.35 -23.79 3.86
N GLN A 150 113.48 -22.47 3.71
CA GLN A 150 114.56 -21.88 2.93
C GLN A 150 115.93 -22.14 3.56
N HIS A 151 116.05 -21.97 4.89
CA HIS A 151 117.31 -22.24 5.60
C HIS A 151 117.70 -23.72 5.52
N ILE A 152 116.76 -24.66 5.66
CA ILE A 152 117.10 -26.08 5.52
C ILE A 152 117.50 -26.45 4.09
N HIS A 153 116.92 -25.84 3.05
CA HIS A 153 117.39 -26.05 1.67
C HIS A 153 118.83 -25.53 1.45
N GLN A 154 119.20 -24.42 2.10
CA GLN A 154 120.59 -23.94 2.08
C GLN A 154 121.54 -24.90 2.84
N ILE A 155 121.09 -25.48 3.96
CA ILE A 155 121.83 -26.49 4.71
C ILE A 155 121.95 -27.79 3.90
N GLU A 156 120.92 -28.21 3.16
CA GLU A 156 120.93 -29.35 2.23
C GLU A 156 121.99 -29.13 1.13
N ALA A 157 122.03 -27.93 0.52
CA ALA A 157 123.03 -27.58 -0.48
C ALA A 157 124.47 -27.57 0.09
N ALA A 158 124.65 -27.04 1.31
CA ALA A 158 125.94 -27.10 2.01
C ALA A 158 126.36 -28.53 2.34
N THR A 159 125.41 -29.37 2.73
CA THR A 159 125.63 -30.79 3.04
C THR A 159 126.20 -31.55 1.85
N GLN A 160 125.63 -31.34 0.66
CA GLN A 160 126.14 -31.92 -0.58
C GLN A 160 127.51 -31.35 -0.96
N ARG A 161 127.68 -30.03 -0.86
CA ARG A 161 128.92 -29.34 -1.26
C ARG A 161 130.13 -29.73 -0.39
N TYR A 162 129.92 -29.99 0.90
CA TYR A 162 130.99 -30.27 1.87
C TYR A 162 130.98 -31.72 2.38
N ASN A 163 130.24 -32.63 1.73
CA ASN A 163 130.16 -34.05 2.07
C ASN A 163 129.78 -34.33 3.54
N LEU A 164 128.87 -33.52 4.09
CA LEU A 164 128.32 -33.73 5.44
C LEU A 164 127.37 -34.95 5.43
N ASP A 165 127.11 -35.50 6.61
CA ASP A 165 126.25 -36.67 6.80
C ASP A 165 124.78 -36.32 6.51
N PHE A 166 124.32 -36.70 5.32
CA PHE A 166 122.96 -36.45 4.87
C PHE A 166 121.90 -37.16 5.75
N ALA A 167 122.24 -38.30 6.36
CA ALA A 167 121.30 -39.02 7.22
C ALA A 167 120.95 -38.23 8.49
N LYS A 168 121.94 -37.54 9.07
CA LYS A 168 121.72 -36.65 10.23
C LYS A 168 120.80 -35.48 9.88
N LEU A 169 120.95 -34.89 8.69
CA LEU A 169 120.07 -33.82 8.21
C LEU A 169 118.63 -34.33 7.98
N LEU A 170 118.47 -35.52 7.40
CA LEU A 170 117.15 -36.15 7.21
C LEU A 170 116.45 -36.43 8.56
N MET A 171 117.21 -36.75 9.62
CA MET A 171 116.64 -36.92 10.96
C MET A 171 116.10 -35.62 11.55
N ILE A 172 116.81 -34.50 11.38
CA ILE A 172 116.30 -33.16 11.73
C ILE A 172 114.96 -32.92 11.03
N ARG A 173 114.92 -33.13 9.71
CA ARG A 173 113.71 -32.94 8.88
C ARG A 173 112.56 -33.86 9.25
N ARG A 174 112.84 -35.11 9.62
CA ARG A 174 111.83 -36.06 10.08
C ARG A 174 111.17 -35.57 11.36
N TYR A 175 111.96 -35.16 12.35
CA TYR A 175 111.42 -34.70 13.63
C TYR A 175 110.70 -33.36 13.51
N GLU A 176 111.16 -32.46 12.64
CA GLU A 176 110.42 -31.25 12.26
C GLU A 176 109.04 -31.59 11.70
N LYS A 177 108.96 -32.47 10.69
CA LYS A 177 107.69 -32.88 10.09
C LYS A 177 106.77 -33.56 11.09
N ASP A 178 107.30 -34.43 11.94
CA ASP A 178 106.54 -35.08 12.99
C ASP A 178 105.97 -34.05 13.99
N PHE A 179 106.74 -33.02 14.36
CA PHE A 179 106.23 -31.91 15.17
C PHE A 179 105.10 -31.17 14.45
N LEU A 180 105.30 -30.78 13.20
CA LEU A 180 104.29 -30.01 12.44
C LEU A 180 102.97 -30.78 12.28
N LEU A 181 103.02 -32.11 12.18
CA LEU A 181 101.84 -32.96 12.08
C LEU A 181 101.17 -33.22 13.44
N ARG A 182 101.96 -33.54 14.48
CA ARG A 182 101.45 -34.06 15.77
C ARG A 182 101.32 -33.00 16.86
N LYS A 183 102.02 -31.87 16.72
CA LYS A 183 102.09 -30.76 17.68
C LYS A 183 102.58 -31.15 19.07
N ASP A 184 103.36 -32.23 19.16
CA ASP A 184 103.92 -32.73 20.43
C ASP A 184 105.33 -32.19 20.67
N THR A 185 105.52 -31.50 21.79
CA THR A 185 106.79 -30.92 22.24
C THR A 185 107.94 -31.92 22.38
N VAL A 186 107.66 -33.23 22.49
CA VAL A 186 108.70 -34.27 22.49
C VAL A 186 109.58 -34.17 21.24
N TYR A 187 109.02 -33.76 20.10
CA TYR A 187 109.78 -33.59 18.86
C TYR A 187 110.69 -32.36 18.87
N GLN A 188 110.40 -31.35 19.70
CA GLN A 188 111.28 -30.21 19.88
C GLN A 188 112.63 -30.63 20.47
N GLN A 189 112.59 -31.48 21.50
CA GLN A 189 113.79 -32.04 22.12
C GLN A 189 114.57 -32.94 21.15
N LYS A 190 113.86 -33.70 20.30
CA LYS A 190 114.47 -34.55 19.28
C LYS A 190 115.19 -33.74 18.19
N VAL A 191 114.58 -32.65 17.71
CA VAL A 191 115.22 -31.72 16.76
C VAL A 191 116.47 -31.11 17.37
N LYS A 192 116.39 -30.59 18.60
CA LYS A 192 117.55 -30.01 19.31
C LYS A 192 118.73 -30.97 19.43
N ARG A 193 118.46 -32.25 19.73
CA ARG A 193 119.50 -33.29 19.78
C ARG A 193 120.10 -33.55 18.40
N ALA A 194 119.27 -33.71 17.37
CA ALA A 194 119.73 -33.96 16.01
C ALA A 194 120.55 -32.78 15.44
N VAL A 195 120.16 -31.53 15.75
CA VAL A 195 120.92 -30.32 15.41
C VAL A 195 122.31 -30.34 16.07
N LYS A 196 122.41 -30.73 17.35
CA LYS A 196 123.70 -30.85 18.04
C LYS A 196 124.62 -31.88 17.37
N GLU A 197 124.11 -33.06 17.05
CA GLU A 197 124.85 -34.13 16.36
C GLU A 197 125.31 -33.71 14.94
N PHE A 198 124.53 -32.86 14.27
CA PHE A 198 124.88 -32.30 12.97
C PHE A 198 125.94 -31.19 13.08
N ARG A 199 125.93 -30.37 14.15
CA ARG A 199 127.01 -29.40 14.44
C ARG A 199 128.37 -30.09 14.64
N GLU A 200 128.39 -31.25 15.28
CA GLU A 200 129.62 -32.06 15.43
C GLU A 200 130.15 -32.54 14.07
N ASP A 201 129.25 -32.90 13.14
CA ASP A 201 129.63 -33.28 11.77
C ASP A 201 130.21 -32.09 10.98
N ILE A 202 129.60 -30.90 11.10
CA ILE A 202 130.13 -29.65 10.54
C ILE A 202 131.52 -29.34 11.10
N ALA A 203 131.71 -29.50 12.42
CA ALA A 203 132.96 -29.18 13.09
C ALA A 203 134.14 -30.03 12.61
N THR A 204 133.87 -31.30 12.30
CA THR A 204 134.86 -32.30 11.87
C THR A 204 135.17 -32.27 10.36
N LYS A 205 134.19 -31.92 9.51
CA LYS A 205 134.34 -32.02 8.05
C LYS A 205 134.62 -30.71 7.33
N ILE A 206 134.25 -29.55 7.90
CA ILE A 206 134.56 -28.24 7.30
C ILE A 206 135.79 -27.65 8.00
N PHE A 207 136.89 -27.43 7.27
CA PHE A 207 138.12 -26.89 7.86
C PHE A 207 138.23 -25.36 7.78
N ASN A 208 137.62 -24.74 6.76
CA ASN A 208 137.62 -23.28 6.61
C ASN A 208 136.75 -22.63 7.71
N PRO A 209 137.30 -21.75 8.57
CA PRO A 209 136.56 -21.13 9.66
C PRO A 209 135.36 -20.30 9.18
N ALA A 210 135.52 -19.46 8.16
CA ALA A 210 134.46 -18.61 7.66
C ALA A 210 133.28 -19.42 7.08
N THR A 211 133.58 -20.50 6.34
CA THR A 211 132.55 -21.41 5.82
C THR A 211 131.86 -22.19 6.95
N LYS A 212 132.62 -22.66 7.93
CA LYS A 212 132.09 -23.37 9.11
C LYS A 212 131.13 -22.47 9.88
N ASP A 213 131.52 -21.22 10.11
CA ASP A 213 130.69 -20.24 10.81
C ASP A 213 129.42 -19.92 10.01
N SER A 214 129.53 -19.77 8.69
CA SER A 214 128.38 -19.55 7.81
C SER A 214 127.34 -20.69 7.88
N VAL A 215 127.77 -21.96 7.78
CA VAL A 215 126.87 -23.12 7.87
C VAL A 215 126.29 -23.28 9.30
N ASN A 216 127.10 -23.03 10.33
CA ASN A 216 126.62 -23.03 11.72
C ASN A 216 125.62 -21.90 11.99
N GLN A 217 125.79 -20.73 11.37
CA GLN A 217 124.82 -19.64 11.44
C GLN A 217 123.50 -20.06 10.79
N LEU A 218 123.52 -20.65 9.59
CA LEU A 218 122.30 -21.15 8.95
C LEU A 218 121.54 -22.14 9.83
N LEU A 219 122.26 -23.09 10.44
CA LEU A 219 121.67 -24.06 11.35
C LEU A 219 121.14 -23.43 12.64
N THR A 220 121.80 -22.37 13.13
CA THR A 220 121.34 -21.60 14.30
C THR A 220 120.05 -20.84 13.99
N HIS A 221 119.97 -20.18 12.84
CA HIS A 221 118.75 -19.50 12.40
C HIS A 221 117.61 -20.50 12.18
N TYR A 222 117.89 -21.66 11.56
CA TYR A 222 116.93 -22.75 11.44
C TYR A 222 116.38 -23.20 12.81
N GLU A 223 117.26 -23.45 13.78
CA GLU A 223 116.86 -23.87 15.13
C GLU A 223 116.05 -22.79 15.86
N GLN A 224 116.39 -21.51 15.69
CA GLN A 224 115.62 -20.37 16.20
C GLN A 224 114.22 -20.32 15.59
N LEU A 225 114.12 -20.36 14.25
CA LEU A 225 112.84 -20.35 13.53
C LEU A 225 111.94 -21.53 13.94
N PHE A 226 112.51 -22.74 14.05
CA PHE A 226 111.77 -23.90 14.51
C PHE A 226 111.23 -23.74 15.94
N ASN A 227 112.04 -23.21 16.86
CA ASN A 227 111.59 -22.92 18.23
C ASN A 227 110.52 -21.83 18.29
N GLU A 228 110.59 -20.81 17.42
CA GLU A 228 109.54 -19.81 17.27
C GLU A 228 108.23 -20.42 16.76
N VAL A 229 108.30 -21.33 15.76
CA VAL A 229 107.14 -22.08 15.27
C VAL A 229 106.53 -22.95 16.37
N VAL A 230 107.36 -23.63 17.18
CA VAL A 230 106.88 -24.41 18.33
C VAL A 230 106.17 -23.52 19.35
N THR A 231 106.76 -22.36 19.66
CA THR A 231 106.17 -21.37 20.59
C THR A 231 104.83 -20.87 20.08
N LEU A 232 104.73 -20.52 18.79
CA LEU A 232 103.47 -20.09 18.19
C LEU A 232 102.40 -21.19 18.18
N ASP A 233 102.76 -22.45 17.92
CA ASP A 233 101.81 -23.57 18.00
C ASP A 233 101.33 -23.82 19.44
N GLN A 234 102.21 -23.64 20.44
CA GLN A 234 101.82 -23.71 21.86
C GLN A 234 100.89 -22.55 22.26
N GLU A 235 101.21 -21.33 21.84
CA GLU A 235 100.38 -20.14 22.09
C GLU A 235 99.02 -20.24 21.43
N LEU A 236 98.95 -20.70 20.18
CA LEU A 236 97.69 -20.99 19.49
C LEU A 236 96.92 -22.10 20.20
N GLY A 237 97.63 -23.16 20.60
CA GLY A 237 97.10 -24.25 21.40
C GLY A 237 96.04 -25.11 20.69
N GLN A 238 95.46 -26.05 21.43
CA GLN A 238 94.33 -26.86 20.98
C GLN A 238 93.06 -26.43 21.72
N GLU A 239 91.92 -26.49 21.04
CA GLU A 239 90.61 -26.05 21.57
C GLU A 239 90.27 -26.60 22.97
N SER A 240 90.78 -27.79 23.32
CA SER A 240 90.36 -28.52 24.52
C SER A 240 91.27 -28.40 25.75
N LYS A 241 92.46 -27.81 25.68
CA LYS A 241 93.45 -27.91 26.79
C LYS A 241 94.17 -26.63 27.21
N GLN A 242 94.53 -25.74 26.28
CA GLN A 242 95.28 -24.48 26.56
C GLN A 242 95.50 -23.69 25.25
N GLY A 243 95.86 -22.40 25.38
CA GLY A 243 96.20 -21.49 24.26
C GLY A 243 95.04 -20.62 23.76
N HIS A 244 95.29 -19.81 22.73
CA HIS A 244 94.34 -18.82 22.21
C HIS A 244 93.05 -19.47 21.69
N LYS A 245 93.13 -20.67 21.09
CA LYS A 245 91.94 -21.41 20.67
C LYS A 245 91.06 -21.82 21.86
N HIS A 246 91.65 -22.17 22.99
CA HIS A 246 90.91 -22.51 24.20
C HIS A 246 90.30 -21.27 24.86
N GLU A 247 91.04 -20.16 24.90
CA GLU A 247 90.53 -18.88 25.38
C GLU A 247 89.33 -18.40 24.54
N LEU A 248 89.45 -18.45 23.21
CA LEU A 248 88.37 -18.13 22.27
C LEU A 248 87.16 -19.04 22.49
N ALA A 249 87.35 -20.36 22.59
CA ALA A 249 86.27 -21.28 22.89
C ALA A 249 85.58 -20.99 24.24
N GLY A 250 86.34 -20.54 25.24
CA GLY A 250 85.83 -20.10 26.54
C GLY A 250 84.99 -18.82 26.45
N ILE A 251 85.44 -17.83 25.67
CA ILE A 251 84.68 -16.60 25.40
C ILE A 251 83.40 -16.94 24.64
N MET A 252 83.49 -17.76 23.59
CA MET A 252 82.33 -18.17 22.79
C MET A 252 81.32 -18.98 23.59
N LYS A 253 81.77 -19.82 24.53
CA LYS A 253 80.88 -20.50 25.45
C LYS A 253 80.14 -19.52 26.36
N LYS A 254 80.84 -18.57 26.99
CA LYS A 254 80.21 -17.52 27.82
C LYS A 254 79.24 -16.66 27.01
N LEU A 255 79.61 -16.31 25.78
CA LEU A 255 78.76 -15.57 24.86
C LEU A 255 77.49 -16.35 24.55
N SER A 256 77.61 -17.63 24.17
CA SER A 256 76.47 -18.52 23.92
C SER A 256 75.55 -18.64 25.15
N ASP A 257 76.12 -18.82 26.34
CA ASP A 257 75.36 -18.96 27.59
C ASP A 257 74.58 -17.67 27.91
N ASN A 258 75.22 -16.50 27.76
CA ASN A 258 74.58 -15.20 27.97
C ASN A 258 73.51 -14.89 26.92
N ILE A 259 73.78 -15.20 25.64
CA ILE A 259 72.78 -15.07 24.56
C ILE A 259 71.57 -15.96 24.84
N GLN A 260 71.78 -17.19 25.29
CA GLN A 260 70.70 -18.10 25.63
C GLN A 260 69.88 -17.57 26.82
N LYS A 261 70.55 -17.06 27.85
CA LYS A 261 69.91 -16.47 29.03
C LYS A 261 69.04 -15.27 28.65
N ILE A 262 69.59 -14.30 27.93
CA ILE A 262 68.84 -13.10 27.53
C ILE A 262 67.72 -13.44 26.54
N SER A 263 67.94 -14.42 25.65
CA SER A 263 66.92 -14.96 24.74
C SER A 263 65.73 -15.50 25.52
N GLN A 264 65.97 -16.32 26.56
CA GLN A 264 64.91 -16.81 27.43
C GLN A 264 64.17 -15.66 28.13
N GLU A 265 64.91 -14.68 28.65
CA GLU A 265 64.30 -13.53 29.32
C GLU A 265 63.44 -12.71 28.35
N LEU A 266 63.93 -12.41 27.15
CA LEU A 266 63.20 -11.69 26.10
C LEU A 266 61.92 -12.43 25.68
N VAL A 267 61.95 -13.77 25.59
CA VAL A 267 60.75 -14.58 25.32
C VAL A 267 59.73 -14.47 26.46
N THR A 268 60.18 -14.47 27.73
CA THR A 268 59.26 -14.27 28.85
C THR A 268 58.69 -12.85 28.91
N VAL A 269 59.50 -11.83 28.60
CA VAL A 269 59.06 -10.44 28.51
C VAL A 269 58.04 -10.27 27.39
N SER A 270 58.30 -10.84 26.21
CA SER A 270 57.39 -10.76 25.06
C SER A 270 56.05 -11.45 25.37
N ALA A 271 56.07 -12.62 26.04
CA ALA A 271 54.86 -13.31 26.49
C ALA A 271 54.07 -12.49 27.53
N ARG A 272 54.74 -11.87 28.51
CA ARG A 272 54.09 -10.97 29.49
C ARG A 272 53.48 -9.75 28.81
N MET A 273 54.18 -9.14 27.84
CA MET A 273 53.66 -8.03 27.06
C MET A 273 52.41 -8.42 26.27
N ALA A 274 52.43 -9.57 25.58
CA ALA A 274 51.28 -10.10 24.87
C ALA A 274 50.09 -10.35 25.82
N GLY A 275 50.35 -10.91 27.01
CA GLY A 275 49.35 -11.08 28.06
C GLY A 275 48.73 -9.76 28.52
N LYS A 276 49.55 -8.74 28.80
CA LYS A 276 49.06 -7.38 29.17
C LYS A 276 48.22 -6.75 28.07
N ILE A 277 48.61 -6.88 26.80
CA ILE A 277 47.83 -6.39 25.66
C ILE A 277 46.48 -7.12 25.60
N ARG A 278 46.47 -8.46 25.72
CA ARG A 278 45.23 -9.26 25.73
C ARG A 278 44.30 -8.86 26.87
N MET A 279 44.82 -8.71 28.09
CA MET A 279 44.01 -8.28 29.25
C MET A 279 43.49 -6.85 29.11
N SER A 280 44.29 -5.94 28.57
CA SER A 280 43.86 -4.57 28.27
C SER A 280 42.74 -4.56 27.22
N LEU A 281 42.86 -5.35 26.16
CA LEU A 281 41.82 -5.49 25.14
C LEU A 281 40.52 -6.05 25.72
N LEU A 282 40.58 -7.09 26.54
CA LEU A 282 39.40 -7.65 27.21
C LEU A 282 38.72 -6.61 28.11
N SER A 283 39.51 -5.85 28.87
CA SER A 283 39.00 -4.80 29.76
C SER A 283 38.32 -3.68 28.97
N ILE A 284 38.93 -3.21 27.87
CA ILE A 284 38.38 -2.17 27.01
C ILE A 284 37.10 -2.66 26.31
N THR A 285 37.08 -3.90 25.82
CA THR A 285 35.88 -4.51 25.22
C THR A 285 34.73 -4.58 26.22
N LEU A 286 35.00 -4.93 27.48
CA LEU A 286 33.99 -4.95 28.54
C LEU A 286 33.42 -3.54 28.80
N VAL A 287 34.28 -2.52 28.86
CA VAL A 287 33.85 -1.12 29.00
C VAL A 287 32.96 -0.69 27.83
N PHE A 288 33.34 -1.02 26.60
CA PHE A 288 32.51 -0.74 25.43
C PHE A 288 31.17 -1.49 25.46
N LEU A 289 31.14 -2.74 25.90
CA LEU A 289 29.90 -3.51 26.06
C LEU A 289 28.94 -2.82 27.04
N VAL A 290 29.45 -2.42 28.21
CA VAL A 290 28.66 -1.69 29.22
C VAL A 290 28.16 -0.37 28.64
N PHE A 291 29.00 0.37 27.93
CA PHE A 291 28.60 1.62 27.29
C PHE A 291 27.50 1.42 26.24
N ILE A 292 27.61 0.38 25.39
CA ILE A 292 26.57 0.02 24.40
C ILE A 292 25.24 -0.28 25.11
N ILE A 293 25.26 -1.04 26.20
CA ILE A 293 24.06 -1.36 26.99
C ILE A 293 23.43 -0.09 27.55
N ILE A 294 24.23 0.82 28.11
CA ILE A 294 23.76 2.11 28.63
C ILE A 294 23.16 2.96 27.51
N LEU A 295 23.85 3.08 26.38
CA LEU A 295 23.38 3.84 25.22
C LEU A 295 22.05 3.29 24.70
N MET A 296 21.93 1.96 24.59
CA MET A 296 20.70 1.28 24.20
C MET A 296 19.56 1.56 25.17
N TYR A 297 19.82 1.46 26.48
CA TYR A 297 18.84 1.78 27.51
C TYR A 297 18.35 3.23 27.42
N VAL A 298 19.26 4.19 27.21
CA VAL A 298 18.92 5.61 27.04
C VAL A 298 18.02 5.84 25.83
N ILE A 299 18.33 5.22 24.68
CA ILE A 299 17.51 5.35 23.46
C ILE A 299 16.10 4.77 23.69
N ILE A 300 16.00 3.57 24.28
CA ILE A 300 14.71 2.93 24.57
C ILE A 300 13.89 3.79 25.55
N ALA A 301 14.51 4.28 26.63
CA ALA A 301 13.82 5.06 27.64
C ALA A 301 13.37 6.44 27.13
N ARG A 302 14.18 7.10 26.29
CA ARG A 302 13.93 8.49 25.85
C ARG A 302 13.14 8.62 24.56
N LEU A 303 13.11 7.59 23.72
CA LEU A 303 12.42 7.59 22.42
C LEU A 303 11.46 6.41 22.30
N GLY A 304 11.93 5.19 22.58
CA GLY A 304 11.15 3.97 22.38
C GLY A 304 9.85 3.93 23.20
N ARG A 305 9.94 4.09 24.52
CA ARG A 305 8.78 4.00 25.42
C ARG A 305 7.70 5.06 25.14
N PRO A 306 8.02 6.37 25.01
CA PRO A 306 7.02 7.39 24.70
C PRO A 306 6.30 7.14 23.36
N ILE A 307 7.03 6.72 22.32
CA ILE A 307 6.43 6.41 21.01
C ILE A 307 5.48 5.21 21.12
N GLN A 308 5.89 4.15 21.83
CA GLN A 308 5.02 2.98 22.06
C GLN A 308 3.76 3.35 22.84
N GLN A 309 3.88 4.18 23.88
CA GLN A 309 2.72 4.65 24.66
C GLN A 309 1.75 5.47 23.80
N LEU A 310 2.26 6.38 22.97
CA LEU A 310 1.42 7.17 22.06
C LEU A 310 0.69 6.27 21.06
N SER A 311 1.42 5.35 20.42
CA SER A 311 0.84 4.42 19.45
C SER A 311 -0.22 3.51 20.09
N GLN A 312 0.03 3.01 21.29
CA GLN A 312 -0.96 2.22 22.04
C GLN A 312 -2.20 3.05 22.36
N SER A 313 -2.02 4.30 22.81
CA SER A 313 -3.14 5.19 23.12
C SER A 313 -3.99 5.50 21.89
N ILE A 314 -3.37 5.75 20.74
CA ILE A 314 -4.06 5.96 19.46
C ILE A 314 -4.86 4.72 19.07
N ASN A 315 -4.23 3.53 19.08
CA ASN A 315 -4.91 2.28 18.74
C ASN A 315 -6.08 1.97 19.69
N TRP A 316 -5.89 2.29 20.98
CA TRP A 316 -6.92 2.11 22.00
C TRP A 316 -8.14 2.98 21.74
N VAL A 317 -7.93 4.28 21.46
CA VAL A 317 -9.01 5.22 21.07
C VAL A 317 -9.75 4.75 19.82
N ILE A 318 -9.02 4.31 18.79
CA ILE A 318 -9.62 3.82 17.54
C ILE A 318 -10.48 2.57 17.78
N ALA A 319 -9.98 1.63 18.59
CA ALA A 319 -10.71 0.39 18.88
C ALA A 319 -12.03 0.62 19.65
N HIS A 320 -12.16 1.76 20.34
CA HIS A 320 -13.33 2.14 21.13
C HIS A 320 -14.08 3.33 20.53
N ASN A 321 -13.96 3.55 19.21
CA ASN A 321 -14.75 4.55 18.48
C ASN A 321 -14.80 5.96 19.11
N PHE A 322 -13.71 6.40 19.73
CA PHE A 322 -13.59 7.76 20.31
C PHE A 322 -14.51 8.07 21.51
N GLU A 323 -15.02 7.06 22.23
CA GLU A 323 -15.87 7.22 23.42
C GLU A 323 -15.23 8.06 24.55
N GLU A 324 -16.05 8.72 25.39
CA GLU A 324 -15.64 9.73 26.37
C GLU A 324 -14.72 9.23 27.50
N ASP A 325 -14.89 7.99 27.97
CA ASP A 325 -14.21 7.46 29.17
C ASP A 325 -12.73 7.08 28.97
N ILE A 326 -12.15 7.43 27.81
CA ILE A 326 -10.80 7.01 27.45
C ILE A 326 -9.80 8.10 27.81
N GLU A 327 -9.13 7.93 28.95
CA GLU A 327 -7.97 8.74 29.31
C GLU A 327 -6.73 8.31 28.51
N ILE A 328 -6.17 9.24 27.74
CA ILE A 328 -4.87 9.04 27.08
C ILE A 328 -3.78 9.25 28.12
N ALA A 329 -2.82 8.32 28.19
CA ALA A 329 -1.68 8.45 29.09
C ALA A 329 -0.88 9.73 28.75
N ALA A 330 -0.72 10.63 29.72
CA ALA A 330 0.00 11.89 29.53
C ALA A 330 1.49 11.65 29.22
N ILE A 331 1.90 11.94 27.99
CA ILE A 331 3.30 11.85 27.58
C ILE A 331 4.00 13.17 27.91
N ASN A 332 4.59 13.23 29.10
CA ASN A 332 5.35 14.39 29.60
C ASN A 332 6.73 14.54 28.94
N SER A 333 6.77 14.58 27.61
CA SER A 333 7.97 14.91 26.85
C SER A 333 7.93 16.36 26.37
N LYS A 334 9.07 17.04 26.36
CA LYS A 334 9.21 18.43 25.84
C LYS A 334 9.68 18.45 24.38
N ASP A 335 9.63 17.32 23.70
CA ASP A 335 10.04 17.16 22.31
C ASP A 335 8.83 17.02 21.37
N GLU A 336 9.10 16.71 20.11
CA GLU A 336 8.06 16.50 19.11
C GLU A 336 7.12 15.34 19.44
N ILE A 337 7.54 14.35 20.26
CA ILE A 337 6.64 13.27 20.72
C ILE A 337 5.61 13.85 21.69
N GLY A 338 6.06 14.68 22.63
CA GLY A 338 5.15 15.35 23.56
C GLY A 338 4.22 16.34 22.85
N LYS A 339 4.74 17.09 21.87
CA LYS A 339 3.91 17.96 21.02
C LYS A 339 2.86 17.14 20.26
N LEU A 340 3.25 16.03 19.64
CA LEU A 340 2.32 15.16 18.90
C LEU A 340 1.25 14.56 19.82
N SER A 341 1.63 14.18 21.05
CA SER A 341 0.66 13.71 22.05
C SER A 341 -0.36 14.79 22.40
N HIS A 342 0.10 16.04 22.56
CA HIS A 342 -0.80 17.18 22.84
C HIS A 342 -1.70 17.51 21.64
N ASP A 343 -1.14 17.55 20.43
CA ASP A 343 -1.90 17.81 19.19
C ASP A 343 -2.96 16.71 18.95
N PHE A 344 -2.62 15.44 19.26
CA PHE A 344 -3.57 14.33 19.19
C PHE A 344 -4.68 14.45 20.25
N GLN A 345 -4.36 14.86 21.47
CA GLN A 345 -5.35 15.10 22.51
C GLN A 345 -6.31 16.24 22.11
N LEU A 346 -5.79 17.34 21.56
CA LEU A 346 -6.62 18.43 21.05
C LEU A 346 -7.52 17.99 19.88
N MET A 347 -7.02 17.11 19.01
CA MET A 347 -7.84 16.51 17.95
C MET A 347 -8.96 15.66 18.52
N LEU A 348 -8.67 14.82 19.53
CA LEU A 348 -9.65 13.98 20.21
C LEU A 348 -10.77 14.83 20.83
N ASP A 349 -10.40 15.89 21.55
CA ASP A 349 -11.36 16.80 22.17
C ASP A 349 -12.29 17.44 21.13
N LYS A 350 -11.73 17.90 20.00
CA LYS A 350 -12.52 18.46 18.89
C LYS A 350 -13.43 17.45 18.21
N VAL A 351 -12.97 16.20 18.06
CA VAL A 351 -13.80 15.13 17.47
C VAL A 351 -14.99 14.83 18.38
N ARG A 352 -14.77 14.72 19.70
CA ARG A 352 -15.82 14.52 20.69
C ARG A 352 -16.85 15.66 20.67
N GLU A 353 -16.37 16.90 20.74
CA GLU A 353 -17.24 18.09 20.65
C GLU A 353 -18.12 18.07 19.40
N ARG A 354 -17.56 17.70 18.23
CA ARG A 354 -18.32 17.62 16.98
C ARG A 354 -19.30 16.46 16.96
N THR A 355 -18.96 15.30 17.54
CA THR A 355 -19.85 14.14 17.67
C THR A 355 -21.06 14.48 18.55
N ASP A 356 -20.85 15.19 19.65
CA ASP A 356 -21.92 15.62 20.55
C ASP A 356 -22.85 16.62 19.87
N GLU A 357 -22.29 17.58 19.13
CA GLU A 357 -23.07 18.55 18.34
C GLU A 357 -23.94 17.85 17.29
N VAL A 358 -23.38 16.89 16.55
CA VAL A 358 -24.11 16.09 15.54
C VAL A 358 -25.20 15.25 16.19
N THR A 359 -24.92 14.62 17.33
CA THR A 359 -25.91 13.81 18.06
C THR A 359 -27.11 14.66 18.48
N ARG A 360 -26.87 15.84 19.05
CA ARG A 360 -27.96 16.78 19.42
C ARG A 360 -28.76 17.25 18.20
N GLN A 361 -28.11 17.54 17.07
CA GLN A 361 -28.81 17.90 15.84
C GLN A 361 -29.68 16.76 15.31
N TYR A 362 -29.18 15.53 15.37
CA TYR A 362 -29.93 14.34 14.97
C TYR A 362 -31.17 14.12 15.83
N GLU A 363 -31.04 14.25 17.16
CA GLU A 363 -32.18 14.15 18.08
C GLU A 363 -33.27 15.19 17.80
N ASN A 364 -32.89 16.44 17.53
CA ASN A 364 -33.82 17.51 17.17
C ASN A 364 -34.58 17.21 15.86
N ILE A 365 -33.88 16.75 14.82
CA ILE A 365 -34.50 16.38 13.53
C ILE A 365 -35.44 15.19 13.71
N ARG A 366 -35.05 14.20 14.51
CA ARG A 366 -35.87 13.01 14.79
C ARG A 366 -37.19 13.41 15.45
N LEU A 367 -37.14 14.25 16.49
CA LEU A 367 -38.34 14.74 17.17
C LEU A 367 -39.27 15.49 16.22
N LEU A 368 -38.73 16.41 15.41
CA LEU A 368 -39.50 17.13 14.38
C LEU A 368 -40.13 16.19 13.35
N THR A 369 -39.40 15.15 12.93
CA THR A 369 -39.89 14.15 11.97
C THR A 369 -41.02 13.31 12.56
N ASP A 370 -40.90 12.90 13.82
CA ASP A 370 -41.93 12.10 14.50
C ASP A 370 -43.24 12.90 14.65
N ILE A 371 -43.15 14.19 15.03
CA ILE A 371 -44.30 15.09 15.08
C ILE A 371 -44.89 15.34 13.68
N GLY A 372 -44.03 15.54 12.67
CA GLY A 372 -44.47 15.72 11.28
C GLY A 372 -45.24 14.50 10.73
N LYS A 373 -44.84 13.28 11.11
CA LYS A 373 -45.60 12.05 10.79
C LYS A 373 -46.96 12.01 11.46
N GLU A 374 -47.03 12.38 12.73
CA GLU A 374 -48.29 12.42 13.48
C GLU A 374 -49.28 13.39 12.81
N ILE A 375 -48.84 14.61 12.49
CA ILE A 375 -49.66 15.62 11.80
C ILE A 375 -50.13 15.13 10.43
N THR A 376 -49.22 14.61 9.59
CA THR A 376 -49.53 14.22 8.20
C THR A 376 -50.36 12.94 8.06
N SER A 377 -50.47 12.15 9.12
CA SER A 377 -51.29 10.92 9.14
C SER A 377 -52.80 11.15 9.31
N ASN A 378 -53.21 12.36 9.71
CA ASN A 378 -54.62 12.69 9.92
C ASN A 378 -55.25 13.19 8.61
N LEU A 379 -56.47 12.71 8.32
CA LEU A 379 -57.26 13.14 7.14
C LEU A 379 -58.43 14.06 7.52
N LEU A 380 -58.70 14.23 8.81
CA LEU A 380 -59.72 15.16 9.32
C LEU A 380 -59.05 16.46 9.74
N ILE A 381 -59.54 17.57 9.21
CA ILE A 381 -58.97 18.91 9.42
C ILE A 381 -58.94 19.24 10.92
N GLU A 382 -60.01 18.91 11.65
CA GLU A 382 -60.13 19.16 13.08
C GLU A 382 -59.06 18.43 13.89
N GLN A 383 -58.74 17.19 13.51
CA GLN A 383 -57.69 16.39 14.16
C GLN A 383 -56.30 16.94 13.84
N ILE A 384 -56.06 17.39 12.61
CA ILE A 384 -54.81 18.06 12.23
C ILE A 384 -54.60 19.30 13.09
N VAL A 385 -55.64 20.15 13.23
CA VAL A 385 -55.56 21.36 14.07
C VAL A 385 -55.28 21.00 15.53
N GLU A 386 -55.91 19.95 16.06
CA GLU A 386 -55.71 19.52 17.43
C GLU A 386 -54.29 19.03 17.72
N VAL A 387 -53.73 18.19 16.84
CA VAL A 387 -52.35 17.68 16.96
C VAL A 387 -51.34 18.81 16.80
N VAL A 388 -51.56 19.72 15.86
CA VAL A 388 -50.70 20.90 15.68
C VAL A 388 -50.73 21.77 16.94
N HIS A 389 -51.91 22.02 17.49
CA HIS A 389 -52.05 22.80 18.72
C HIS A 389 -51.36 22.15 19.93
N SER A 390 -51.55 20.85 20.17
CA SER A 390 -50.97 20.16 21.33
C SER A 390 -49.44 20.14 21.31
N ASN A 391 -48.83 20.12 20.13
CA ASN A 391 -47.38 20.10 19.95
C ASN A 391 -46.75 21.50 19.95
N ILE A 392 -47.48 22.52 19.49
CA ILE A 392 -46.99 23.91 19.41
C ILE A 392 -47.14 24.66 20.73
N ASN A 393 -48.27 24.51 21.43
CA ASN A 393 -48.60 25.27 22.63
C ASN A 393 -47.59 25.11 23.80
N PRO A 394 -46.92 23.96 24.03
CA PRO A 394 -45.87 23.86 25.04
C PRO A 394 -44.59 24.64 24.70
N LEU A 395 -44.38 24.96 23.42
CA LEU A 395 -43.16 25.56 22.90
C LEU A 395 -43.27 27.08 22.71
N LEU A 396 -44.48 27.63 22.66
CA LEU A 396 -44.70 29.07 22.59
C LEU A 396 -45.94 29.53 23.35
N ASP A 397 -45.89 30.77 23.85
CA ASP A 397 -47.02 31.43 24.49
C ASP A 397 -48.05 31.88 23.44
N ALA A 398 -48.92 30.96 23.03
CA ALA A 398 -50.01 31.20 22.06
C ALA A 398 -51.38 30.92 22.70
N PRO A 399 -51.91 31.87 23.50
CA PRO A 399 -53.28 31.77 24.02
C PRO A 399 -54.33 31.65 22.90
N ILE A 400 -53.99 32.12 21.69
CA ILE A 400 -54.80 31.96 20.48
C ILE A 400 -53.94 31.30 19.41
N LEU A 401 -54.26 30.06 19.05
CA LEU A 401 -53.68 29.38 17.90
C LEU A 401 -54.82 28.89 17.00
N SER A 402 -54.78 29.30 15.74
CA SER A 402 -55.79 28.93 14.75
C SER A 402 -55.19 28.66 13.38
N ILE A 403 -55.83 27.77 12.64
CA ILE A 403 -55.50 27.43 11.26
C ILE A 403 -56.69 27.83 10.40
N GLY A 404 -56.48 28.78 9.49
CA GLY A 404 -57.41 29.15 8.45
C GLY A 404 -57.23 28.23 7.26
N VAL A 405 -58.22 27.40 6.95
CA VAL A 405 -58.21 26.53 5.77
C VAL A 405 -58.87 27.25 4.62
N PHE A 406 -58.23 27.24 3.44
CA PHE A 406 -58.78 27.90 2.27
C PHE A 406 -59.92 27.10 1.65
N ASP A 407 -61.10 27.72 1.60
CA ASP A 407 -62.28 27.24 0.86
C ASP A 407 -62.33 27.96 -0.49
N GLU A 408 -62.09 27.19 -1.56
CA GLU A 408 -62.05 27.69 -2.94
C GLU A 408 -63.44 28.06 -3.46
N ASP A 409 -64.50 27.37 -3.02
CA ASP A 409 -65.86 27.61 -3.51
C ASP A 409 -66.42 28.91 -2.95
N ALA A 410 -66.10 29.21 -1.67
CA ALA A 410 -66.60 30.38 -0.95
C ALA A 410 -65.61 31.57 -0.92
N GLN A 411 -64.41 31.42 -1.50
CA GLN A 411 -63.33 32.43 -1.51
C GLN A 411 -63.07 33.03 -0.11
N LYS A 412 -62.89 32.15 0.88
CA LYS A 412 -62.68 32.53 2.28
C LYS A 412 -61.68 31.60 2.98
N LEU A 413 -61.14 32.07 4.10
CA LEU A 413 -60.36 31.28 5.04
C LEU A 413 -61.24 30.89 6.23
N ASP A 414 -61.55 29.60 6.36
CA ASP A 414 -62.30 29.05 7.49
C ASP A 414 -61.33 28.71 8.63
N PHE A 415 -61.41 29.48 9.71
CA PHE A 415 -60.55 29.35 10.88
C PHE A 415 -61.08 28.33 11.87
N ILE A 416 -60.24 27.35 12.17
CA ILE A 416 -60.43 26.38 13.25
C ILE A 416 -59.26 26.58 14.21
N GLY A 417 -59.55 26.89 15.47
CA GLY A 417 -58.52 27.12 16.48
C GLY A 417 -58.99 26.87 17.89
N LYS A 418 -58.07 27.03 18.84
CA LYS A 418 -58.37 27.03 20.27
C LYS A 418 -57.98 28.38 20.88
N HIS A 419 -58.85 28.89 21.73
CA HIS A 419 -58.64 30.07 22.58
C HIS A 419 -58.91 29.65 24.02
N GLU A 420 -57.90 29.69 24.90
CA GLU A 420 -58.02 29.35 26.33
C GLU A 420 -58.87 28.07 26.59
N ALA A 421 -58.61 27.01 25.82
CA ALA A 421 -59.31 25.71 25.83
C ALA A 421 -60.72 25.64 25.21
N LYS A 422 -61.26 26.71 24.63
CA LYS A 422 -62.49 26.68 23.81
C LYS A 422 -62.16 26.61 22.32
N ILE A 423 -62.92 25.83 21.56
CA ILE A 423 -62.82 25.80 20.09
C ILE A 423 -63.43 27.10 19.56
N VAL A 424 -62.67 27.84 18.76
CA VAL A 424 -63.13 29.05 18.07
C VAL A 424 -63.25 28.74 16.60
N LEU A 425 -64.44 29.02 16.06
CA LEU A 425 -64.75 28.95 14.63
C LEU A 425 -65.01 30.37 14.14
N GLY A 426 -64.41 30.72 13.01
CA GLY A 426 -64.61 32.00 12.34
C GLY A 426 -64.25 31.89 10.87
N TYR A 427 -64.53 32.93 10.09
CA TYR A 427 -64.07 33.01 8.71
C TYR A 427 -63.59 34.41 8.37
N ASP A 428 -62.56 34.51 7.53
CA ASP A 428 -62.14 35.75 6.91
C ASP A 428 -62.39 35.65 5.40
N SER A 429 -63.15 36.59 4.84
CA SER A 429 -63.36 36.66 3.39
C SER A 429 -62.11 37.17 2.69
N LEU A 430 -61.75 36.59 1.54
CA LEU A 430 -60.57 37.05 0.78
C LEU A 430 -60.71 38.46 0.18
N ASP A 431 -61.94 38.98 0.11
CA ASP A 431 -62.21 40.35 -0.34
C ASP A 431 -61.98 41.40 0.76
N ASP A 432 -61.77 40.97 2.01
CA ASP A 432 -61.51 41.84 3.16
C ASP A 432 -60.00 42.12 3.30
N ASP A 433 -59.56 43.24 2.72
CA ASP A 433 -58.17 43.70 2.73
C ASP A 433 -57.70 44.24 4.10
N THR A 434 -58.59 44.26 5.10
CA THR A 434 -58.28 44.68 6.48
C THR A 434 -57.78 43.53 7.37
N LYS A 435 -57.75 42.29 6.84
CA LYS A 435 -57.38 41.08 7.58
C LYS A 435 -55.94 40.65 7.28
N LEU A 436 -55.11 40.56 8.33
CA LEU A 436 -53.70 40.12 8.23
C LEU A 436 -53.55 38.68 7.71
N SER A 437 -54.51 37.81 8.03
CA SER A 437 -54.63 36.45 7.50
C SER A 437 -54.80 36.43 5.99
N VAL A 438 -55.66 37.29 5.45
CA VAL A 438 -55.91 37.44 4.01
C VAL A 438 -54.67 37.98 3.31
N TRP A 439 -54.02 39.00 3.89
CA TRP A 439 -52.77 39.53 3.34
C TRP A 439 -51.67 38.46 3.30
N CYS A 440 -51.48 37.71 4.39
CA CYS A 440 -50.52 36.61 4.48
C CYS A 440 -50.78 35.54 3.41
N PHE A 441 -52.06 35.18 3.21
CA PHE A 441 -52.48 34.22 2.20
C PHE A 441 -52.20 34.70 0.77
N GLN A 442 -52.57 35.94 0.44
CA GLN A 442 -52.46 36.49 -0.91
C GLN A 442 -51.00 36.76 -1.31
N ASN A 443 -50.19 37.30 -0.40
CA ASN A 443 -48.79 37.66 -0.69
C ASN A 443 -47.84 36.48 -0.55
N LYS A 444 -48.28 35.35 0.06
CA LYS A 444 -47.44 34.17 0.35
C LYS A 444 -46.24 34.51 1.24
N GLU A 445 -46.38 35.53 2.08
CA GLU A 445 -45.34 36.00 2.98
C GLU A 445 -45.76 35.87 4.44
N VAL A 446 -44.77 35.71 5.32
CA VAL A 446 -44.98 35.66 6.77
C VAL A 446 -45.31 37.05 7.28
N VAL A 447 -46.33 37.15 8.12
CA VAL A 447 -46.62 38.35 8.91
C VAL A 447 -46.12 38.10 10.33
N PHE A 448 -45.17 38.92 10.78
CA PHE A 448 -44.58 38.82 12.11
C PHE A 448 -44.70 40.16 12.82
N ILE A 449 -45.52 40.20 13.87
CA ILE A 449 -45.91 41.43 14.57
C ILE A 449 -45.61 41.25 16.05
N ASN A 450 -44.77 42.12 16.61
CA ASN A 450 -44.51 42.17 18.04
C ASN A 450 -45.23 43.32 18.74
N ASP A 451 -45.61 44.35 17.98
CA ASP A 451 -46.52 45.42 18.42
C ASP A 451 -47.63 45.67 17.39
N PHE A 452 -48.84 45.19 17.68
CA PHE A 452 -50.01 45.38 16.82
C PHE A 452 -50.32 46.85 16.52
N THR A 453 -50.06 47.77 17.46
CA THR A 453 -50.41 49.19 17.29
C THR A 453 -49.49 49.93 16.33
N GLU A 454 -48.25 49.47 16.17
CA GLU A 454 -47.25 50.12 15.29
C GLU A 454 -47.02 49.36 13.98
N GLU A 455 -47.11 48.02 14.01
CA GLU A 455 -46.60 47.20 12.92
C GLU A 455 -47.69 46.64 12.00
N ALA A 456 -48.94 46.53 12.46
CA ALA A 456 -50.01 45.93 11.67
C ALA A 456 -50.36 46.76 10.42
N SER A 457 -50.21 48.10 10.48
CA SER A 457 -50.42 49.00 9.34
C SER A 457 -49.36 48.84 8.24
N ARG A 458 -48.27 48.10 8.47
CA ARG A 458 -47.30 47.76 7.41
C ARG A 458 -47.88 46.78 6.40
N TYR A 459 -48.89 46.01 6.81
CA TYR A 459 -49.47 44.93 6.02
C TYR A 459 -50.87 45.27 5.50
N VAL A 460 -51.74 45.89 6.31
CA VAL A 460 -53.14 46.19 5.94
C VAL A 460 -53.53 47.64 6.22
N ASN A 461 -54.43 48.19 5.39
CA ASN A 461 -54.92 49.57 5.52
C ASN A 461 -56.12 49.64 6.48
N GLY A 462 -55.82 49.49 7.77
CA GLY A 462 -56.82 49.39 8.84
C GLY A 462 -56.98 47.94 9.28
N VAL A 463 -56.92 47.68 10.58
CA VAL A 463 -56.98 46.32 11.14
C VAL A 463 -58.39 46.07 11.66
N SER A 464 -59.10 45.14 11.05
CA SER A 464 -60.36 44.63 11.60
C SER A 464 -60.06 43.41 12.48
N LEU A 465 -60.05 43.59 13.80
CA LEU A 465 -59.98 42.48 14.75
C LEU A 465 -61.32 41.73 14.75
N SER A 466 -61.28 40.40 14.75
CA SER A 466 -62.50 39.56 14.77
C SER A 466 -63.30 39.85 16.05
N GLU A 467 -64.61 40.07 15.92
CA GLU A 467 -65.51 40.27 17.07
C GLU A 467 -65.56 38.99 17.94
N GLY A 468 -65.36 39.11 19.25
CA GLY A 468 -65.55 38.00 20.20
C GLY A 468 -64.40 37.66 21.15
N TYR A 469 -63.36 38.49 21.27
CA TYR A 469 -62.29 38.31 22.26
C TYR A 469 -62.45 39.24 23.46
N ASP A 470 -62.19 38.72 24.67
CA ASP A 470 -62.21 39.51 25.92
C ASP A 470 -61.03 40.50 26.03
N LYS A 471 -59.92 40.23 25.31
CA LYS A 471 -58.73 41.08 25.17
C LYS A 471 -58.19 41.00 23.74
N GLU A 472 -57.70 42.13 23.24
CA GLU A 472 -57.07 42.20 21.91
C GLU A 472 -55.64 41.65 21.94
N PRO A 473 -55.21 40.92 20.90
CA PRO A 473 -53.84 40.45 20.80
C PRO A 473 -52.87 41.62 20.54
N GLU A 474 -51.71 41.58 21.20
CA GLU A 474 -50.67 42.60 21.08
C GLU A 474 -49.48 42.16 20.21
N SER A 475 -49.30 40.85 20.02
CA SER A 475 -48.34 40.27 19.07
C SER A 475 -48.95 39.08 18.31
N ALA A 476 -48.53 38.85 17.07
CA ALA A 476 -48.99 37.72 16.26
C ALA A 476 -47.96 37.25 15.23
N ILE A 477 -48.06 35.98 14.88
CA ILE A 477 -47.39 35.35 13.74
C ILE A 477 -48.45 34.77 12.82
N TYR A 478 -48.37 35.06 11.53
CA TYR A 478 -49.15 34.41 10.48
C TYR A 478 -48.19 33.79 9.47
N ILE A 479 -48.36 32.52 9.16
CA ILE A 479 -47.53 31.80 8.20
C ILE A 479 -48.42 31.18 7.13
N PRO A 480 -48.14 31.44 5.84
CA PRO A 480 -48.87 30.82 4.76
C PRO A 480 -48.53 29.33 4.72
N LEU A 481 -49.55 28.50 4.60
CA LEU A 481 -49.41 27.05 4.47
C LEU A 481 -49.31 26.72 2.99
N ILE A 482 -48.12 26.41 2.50
CA ILE A 482 -47.84 26.28 1.06
C ILE A 482 -47.50 24.83 0.69
N VAL A 483 -48.17 24.30 -0.33
CA VAL A 483 -47.86 22.99 -0.95
C VAL A 483 -47.83 23.16 -2.47
N LYS A 484 -46.73 22.75 -3.13
CA LYS A 484 -46.56 22.83 -4.60
C LYS A 484 -46.94 24.21 -5.17
N GLU A 485 -46.43 25.27 -4.55
CA GLU A 485 -46.66 26.69 -4.91
C GLU A 485 -48.08 27.23 -4.65
N GLN A 486 -49.01 26.40 -4.18
CA GLN A 486 -50.36 26.78 -3.79
C GLN A 486 -50.47 27.01 -2.28
N VAL A 487 -51.14 28.08 -1.87
CA VAL A 487 -51.45 28.32 -0.46
C VAL A 487 -52.74 27.57 -0.11
N VAL A 488 -52.68 26.65 0.83
CA VAL A 488 -53.82 25.83 1.29
C VAL A 488 -54.49 26.41 2.54
N GLY A 489 -53.87 27.41 3.15
CA GLY A 489 -54.36 28.05 4.36
C GLY A 489 -53.33 28.95 5.02
N VAL A 490 -53.61 29.37 6.24
CA VAL A 490 -52.73 30.18 7.07
C VAL A 490 -52.76 29.66 8.50
N ILE A 491 -51.60 29.41 9.10
CA ILE A 491 -51.51 29.13 10.54
C ILE A 491 -51.18 30.41 11.28
N THR A 492 -51.86 30.65 12.40
CA THR A 492 -51.73 31.88 13.17
C THR A 492 -51.56 31.59 14.66
N ALA A 493 -50.63 32.31 15.29
CA ALA A 493 -50.40 32.31 16.72
C ALA A 493 -50.47 33.76 17.20
N LYS A 494 -51.24 34.04 18.26
CA LYS A 494 -51.39 35.38 18.83
C LYS A 494 -51.23 35.35 20.34
N SER A 495 -50.65 36.42 20.90
CA SER A 495 -50.49 36.63 22.33
C SER A 495 -51.02 38.01 22.74
N TYR A 496 -51.48 38.12 23.98
CA TYR A 496 -51.91 39.40 24.58
C TYR A 496 -50.74 40.26 25.08
N ARG A 497 -49.50 39.83 24.89
CA ARG A 497 -48.30 40.54 25.34
C ARG A 497 -47.52 41.07 24.14
N LYS A 498 -47.19 42.36 24.13
CA LYS A 498 -46.16 42.90 23.23
C LYS A 498 -44.86 42.10 23.32
N ASN A 499 -44.19 41.93 22.18
CA ASN A 499 -42.91 41.23 22.05
C ASN A 499 -42.90 39.79 22.58
N ALA A 500 -44.04 39.07 22.53
CA ALA A 500 -44.07 37.68 22.97
C ALA A 500 -43.26 36.73 22.08
N TYR A 501 -42.99 37.13 20.82
CA TYR A 501 -42.37 36.26 19.83
C TYR A 501 -40.99 36.75 19.39
N THR A 502 -40.14 35.80 19.00
CA THR A 502 -38.77 36.01 18.53
C THR A 502 -38.54 35.16 17.28
N ASP A 503 -37.41 35.34 16.59
CA ASP A 503 -37.03 34.48 15.46
C ASP A 503 -37.01 32.99 15.81
N TYR A 504 -36.71 32.65 17.07
CA TYR A 504 -36.81 31.27 17.56
C TYR A 504 -38.25 30.72 17.47
N HIS A 505 -39.24 31.49 17.93
CA HIS A 505 -40.65 31.11 17.87
C HIS A 505 -41.16 31.07 16.42
N LEU A 506 -40.70 32.01 15.58
CA LEU A 506 -41.02 31.99 14.15
C LEU A 506 -40.48 30.73 13.46
N ASN A 507 -39.22 30.35 13.71
CA ASN A 507 -38.62 29.14 13.15
C ASN A 507 -39.37 27.86 13.57
N ILE A 508 -39.80 27.77 14.84
CA ILE A 508 -40.66 26.67 15.29
C ILE A 508 -41.95 26.64 14.47
N MET A 509 -42.68 27.75 14.44
CA MET A 509 -43.95 27.85 13.71
C MET A 509 -43.81 27.53 12.22
N GLN A 510 -42.71 27.94 11.58
CA GLN A 510 -42.40 27.61 10.18
C GLN A 510 -42.16 26.11 9.97
N ASN A 511 -41.44 25.44 10.87
CA ASN A 511 -41.22 23.99 10.81
C ASN A 511 -42.55 23.22 10.86
N PHE A 512 -43.46 23.64 11.74
CA PHE A 512 -44.79 23.05 11.85
C PHE A 512 -45.70 23.41 10.67
N ALA A 513 -45.59 24.62 10.13
CA ALA A 513 -46.36 25.08 8.99
C ALA A 513 -46.15 24.18 7.76
N VAL A 514 -44.94 23.70 7.51
CA VAL A 514 -44.65 22.77 6.40
C VAL A 514 -45.48 21.48 6.51
N TYR A 515 -45.43 20.81 7.67
CA TYR A 515 -46.19 19.57 7.89
C TYR A 515 -47.69 19.81 7.90
N THR A 516 -48.13 20.92 8.50
CA THR A 516 -49.54 21.33 8.55
C THR A 516 -50.09 21.59 7.15
N ALA A 517 -49.33 22.26 6.29
CA ALA A 517 -49.72 22.52 4.90
C ALA A 517 -49.92 21.21 4.13
N ILE A 518 -48.99 20.25 4.27
CA ILE A 518 -49.09 18.94 3.63
C ILE A 518 -50.33 18.18 4.13
N ALA A 519 -50.56 18.15 5.44
CA ALA A 519 -51.68 17.45 6.04
C ALA A 519 -53.03 18.04 5.58
N LEU A 520 -53.16 19.37 5.61
CA LEU A 520 -54.37 20.05 5.12
C LEU A 520 -54.60 19.84 3.63
N TYR A 521 -53.54 19.89 2.82
CA TYR A 521 -53.62 19.58 1.40
C TYR A 521 -54.16 18.15 1.18
N ASN A 522 -53.61 17.17 1.91
CA ASN A 522 -54.04 15.77 1.81
C ASN A 522 -55.50 15.58 2.26
N ALA A 523 -55.90 16.18 3.38
CA ALA A 523 -57.28 16.15 3.88
C ALA A 523 -58.26 16.75 2.86
N ARG A 524 -57.92 17.91 2.27
CA ARG A 524 -58.72 18.56 1.23
C ARG A 524 -58.87 17.69 -0.01
N VAL A 525 -57.76 17.14 -0.51
CA VAL A 525 -57.77 16.24 -1.68
C VAL A 525 -58.62 14.99 -1.40
N TYR A 526 -58.51 14.41 -0.20
CA TYR A 526 -59.31 13.26 0.20
C TYR A 526 -60.82 13.59 0.21
N LEU A 527 -61.21 14.71 0.82
CA LEU A 527 -62.60 15.16 0.84
C LEU A 527 -63.16 15.40 -0.58
N HIS A 528 -62.34 15.96 -1.49
CA HIS A 528 -62.72 16.16 -2.88
C HIS A 528 -62.95 14.82 -3.61
N ILE A 529 -62.04 13.86 -3.45
CA ILE A 529 -62.15 12.51 -4.03
C ILE A 529 -63.40 11.80 -3.49
N GLU A 530 -63.68 11.89 -2.19
CA GLU A 530 -64.84 11.23 -1.59
C GLU A 530 -66.16 11.79 -2.14
N ARG A 531 -66.27 13.13 -2.29
CA ARG A 531 -67.43 13.75 -2.95
C ARG A 531 -67.60 13.28 -4.39
N GLN A 532 -66.51 13.20 -5.16
CA GLN A 532 -66.54 12.71 -6.54
C GLN A 532 -66.98 11.24 -6.61
N ASN A 533 -66.47 10.38 -5.72
CA ASN A 533 -66.85 8.97 -5.65
C ASN A 533 -68.34 8.79 -5.34
N GLN A 534 -68.91 9.60 -4.44
CA GLN A 534 -70.34 9.59 -4.16
C GLN A 534 -71.16 10.00 -5.40
N HIS A 535 -70.75 11.07 -6.08
CA HIS A 535 -71.40 11.51 -7.31
C HIS A 535 -71.32 10.44 -8.42
N LEU A 536 -70.16 9.76 -8.55
CA LEU A 536 -69.96 8.68 -9.51
C LEU A 536 -70.89 7.50 -9.22
N LYS A 537 -70.97 7.04 -7.96
CA LYS A 537 -71.90 5.98 -7.54
C LYS A 537 -73.36 6.32 -7.87
N MET A 538 -73.77 7.55 -7.62
CA MET A 538 -75.13 8.01 -7.97
C MET A 538 -75.36 8.01 -9.49
N SER A 539 -74.35 8.39 -10.27
CA SER A 539 -74.40 8.35 -11.73
C SER A 539 -74.46 6.92 -12.27
N GLU A 540 -73.66 6.00 -11.73
CA GLU A 540 -73.69 4.58 -12.10
C GLU A 540 -75.06 3.95 -11.86
N GLU A 541 -75.68 4.23 -10.71
CA GLU A 541 -77.02 3.69 -10.40
C GLU A 541 -78.09 4.26 -11.36
N ARG A 542 -78.00 5.54 -11.74
CA ARG A 542 -78.87 6.13 -12.78
C ARG A 542 -78.69 5.44 -14.13
N ILE A 543 -77.44 5.20 -14.55
CA ILE A 543 -77.14 4.51 -15.82
C ILE A 543 -77.74 3.11 -15.79
N ARG A 544 -77.57 2.37 -14.69
CA ARG A 544 -78.14 1.04 -14.51
C ARG A 544 -79.67 1.03 -14.59
N GLN A 545 -80.34 2.00 -13.98
CA GLN A 545 -81.80 2.15 -14.09
C GLN A 545 -82.24 2.40 -15.54
N THR A 546 -81.62 3.36 -16.23
CA THR A 546 -81.95 3.65 -17.63
C THR A 546 -81.67 2.47 -18.57
N ALA A 547 -80.65 1.66 -18.30
CA ALA A 547 -80.35 0.47 -19.07
C ALA A 547 -81.44 -0.61 -18.93
N GLU A 548 -81.99 -0.79 -17.73
CA GLU A 548 -83.07 -1.75 -17.49
C GLU A 548 -84.37 -1.30 -18.18
N GLU A 549 -84.72 0.00 -18.08
CA GLU A 549 -85.86 0.58 -18.79
C GLU A 549 -85.74 0.39 -20.32
N LEU A 550 -84.56 0.67 -20.88
CA LEU A 550 -84.30 0.49 -22.31
C LEU A 550 -84.45 -0.98 -22.74
N LYS A 551 -83.99 -1.91 -21.90
CA LYS A 551 -84.11 -3.35 -22.16
C LYS A 551 -85.58 -3.77 -22.20
N THR A 552 -86.40 -3.33 -21.24
CA THR A 552 -87.84 -3.66 -21.23
C THR A 552 -88.55 -3.08 -22.46
N ALA A 553 -88.26 -1.83 -22.82
CA ALA A 553 -88.83 -1.21 -24.02
C ALA A 553 -88.45 -1.95 -25.31
N ASN A 554 -87.21 -2.48 -25.39
CA ASN A 554 -86.75 -3.22 -26.56
C ASN A 554 -87.40 -4.61 -26.67
N GLU A 555 -87.62 -5.30 -25.55
CA GLU A 555 -88.38 -6.57 -25.50
C GLU A 555 -89.83 -6.36 -25.98
N GLU A 556 -90.47 -5.26 -25.59
CA GLU A 556 -91.82 -4.90 -26.03
C GLU A 556 -91.88 -4.62 -27.55
N LEU A 557 -90.89 -3.90 -28.07
CA LEU A 557 -90.74 -3.64 -29.50
C LEU A 557 -90.57 -4.93 -30.32
N GLU A 558 -89.74 -5.87 -29.87
CA GLU A 558 -89.53 -7.15 -30.57
C GLU A 558 -90.77 -8.05 -30.53
N ASN A 559 -91.52 -8.04 -29.43
CA ASN A 559 -92.83 -8.71 -29.35
C ASN A 559 -93.81 -8.12 -30.36
N LYS A 560 -93.89 -6.79 -30.46
CA LYS A 560 -94.77 -6.11 -31.41
C LYS A 560 -94.37 -6.38 -32.86
N ARG A 561 -93.07 -6.41 -33.14
CA ARG A 561 -92.52 -6.78 -34.45
C ARG A 561 -92.90 -8.20 -34.83
N THR A 562 -92.78 -9.15 -33.91
CA THR A 562 -93.14 -10.56 -34.13
C THR A 562 -94.63 -10.72 -34.42
N GLU A 563 -95.49 -10.02 -33.67
CA GLU A 563 -96.93 -9.97 -33.90
C GLU A 563 -97.27 -9.48 -35.33
N LEU A 564 -96.67 -8.37 -35.76
CA LEU A 564 -96.88 -7.79 -37.09
C LEU A 564 -96.42 -8.74 -38.22
N ILE A 565 -95.26 -9.39 -38.06
CA ILE A 565 -94.77 -10.39 -39.02
C ILE A 565 -95.76 -11.56 -39.12
N GLY A 566 -96.31 -12.00 -37.98
CA GLY A 566 -97.34 -13.04 -37.91
C GLY A 566 -98.60 -12.66 -38.72
N GLN A 567 -99.11 -11.45 -38.53
CA GLN A 567 -100.27 -10.93 -39.26
C GLN A 567 -100.02 -10.88 -40.78
N VAL A 568 -98.88 -10.32 -41.21
CA VAL A 568 -98.51 -10.23 -42.64
C VAL A 568 -98.39 -11.63 -43.25
N SER A 569 -97.78 -12.58 -42.53
CA SER A 569 -97.60 -13.95 -43.00
C SER A 569 -98.93 -14.69 -43.17
N ALA A 570 -99.89 -14.47 -42.27
CA ALA A 570 -101.24 -15.04 -42.39
C ALA A 570 -101.96 -14.54 -43.65
N THR A 571 -101.89 -13.24 -43.96
CA THR A 571 -102.44 -12.67 -45.21
C THR A 571 -101.79 -13.26 -46.46
N LYS A 572 -100.45 -13.43 -46.45
CA LYS A 572 -99.73 -14.04 -47.58
C LYS A 572 -100.06 -15.54 -47.79
N ARG A 573 -100.73 -16.23 -46.87
CA ARG A 573 -101.11 -17.64 -47.02
C ARG A 573 -102.49 -17.86 -47.68
N THR A 574 -103.34 -16.84 -47.77
CA THR A 574 -104.74 -16.99 -48.23
C THR A 574 -105.04 -16.29 -49.56
N LEU A 575 -104.17 -15.39 -50.02
CA LEU A 575 -104.35 -14.62 -51.26
C LEU A 575 -103.15 -14.81 -52.18
N ALA A 576 -103.36 -14.79 -53.50
CA ALA A 576 -102.26 -14.75 -54.45
C ALA A 576 -101.63 -13.35 -54.45
N VAL A 577 -100.40 -13.23 -53.93
CA VAL A 577 -99.69 -11.96 -53.74
C VAL A 577 -98.49 -11.89 -54.67
N ALA A 578 -98.38 -10.79 -55.41
CA ALA A 578 -97.17 -10.40 -56.13
C ALA A 578 -96.79 -8.99 -55.74
N GLU A 579 -95.50 -8.73 -55.60
CA GLU A 579 -94.95 -7.41 -55.35
C GLU A 579 -94.17 -6.97 -56.58
N PHE A 580 -94.33 -5.71 -56.95
CA PHE A 580 -93.64 -5.10 -58.08
C PHE A 580 -92.82 -3.90 -57.64
N ASP A 581 -91.70 -3.68 -58.30
CA ASP A 581 -91.03 -2.38 -58.24
C ASP A 581 -91.88 -1.30 -58.96
N PRO A 582 -91.56 0.00 -58.80
CA PRO A 582 -92.27 1.07 -59.51
C PRO A 582 -92.21 0.94 -61.03
N GLN A 583 -91.23 0.22 -61.60
CA GLN A 583 -91.09 0.00 -63.04
C GLN A 583 -91.98 -1.14 -63.55
N GLY A 584 -92.63 -1.90 -62.68
CA GLY A 584 -93.52 -3.01 -63.06
C GLY A 584 -92.85 -4.38 -63.15
N ASN A 585 -91.62 -4.51 -62.67
CA ASN A 585 -90.94 -5.80 -62.56
C ASN A 585 -91.34 -6.54 -61.29
N ILE A 586 -91.49 -7.86 -61.39
CA ILE A 586 -91.88 -8.71 -60.25
C ILE A 586 -90.67 -8.85 -59.31
N ILE A 587 -90.78 -8.32 -58.09
CA ILE A 587 -89.72 -8.42 -57.06
C ILE A 587 -90.00 -9.54 -56.05
N GLU A 588 -91.25 -9.94 -55.90
CA GLU A 588 -91.64 -11.07 -55.06
C GLU A 588 -92.99 -11.63 -55.51
N ALA A 589 -93.20 -12.94 -55.36
CA ALA A 589 -94.51 -13.55 -55.53
C ALA A 589 -94.66 -14.73 -54.58
N ASN A 590 -95.80 -14.81 -53.89
CA ASN A 590 -96.04 -15.93 -52.98
C ASN A 590 -96.42 -17.20 -53.74
N THR A 591 -96.32 -18.33 -53.05
CA THR A 591 -96.58 -19.65 -53.62
C THR A 591 -97.96 -19.78 -54.26
N LEU A 592 -98.99 -19.12 -53.72
CA LEU A 592 -100.34 -19.12 -54.32
C LEU A 592 -100.34 -18.46 -55.70
N PHE A 593 -99.73 -17.28 -55.84
CA PHE A 593 -99.64 -16.58 -57.13
C PHE A 593 -98.86 -17.38 -58.17
N LEU A 594 -97.75 -17.98 -57.75
CA LEU A 594 -96.92 -18.84 -58.58
C LEU A 594 -97.67 -20.09 -59.06
N ASN A 595 -98.35 -20.78 -58.13
CA ASN A 595 -99.13 -21.98 -58.43
C ASN A 595 -100.34 -21.69 -59.32
N GLU A 596 -101.08 -20.60 -59.08
CA GLU A 596 -102.23 -20.21 -59.92
C GLU A 596 -101.82 -20.00 -61.38
N LEU A 597 -100.61 -19.47 -61.63
CA LEU A 597 -100.10 -19.19 -62.96
C LEU A 597 -99.22 -20.31 -63.55
N GLY A 598 -98.85 -21.31 -62.75
CA GLY A 598 -98.00 -22.44 -63.14
C GLY A 598 -96.52 -22.07 -63.36
N TYR A 599 -96.02 -21.01 -62.75
CA TYR A 599 -94.62 -20.59 -62.83
C TYR A 599 -93.87 -20.90 -61.54
N GLU A 600 -92.57 -21.15 -61.64
CA GLU A 600 -91.69 -21.14 -60.47
C GLU A 600 -91.19 -19.73 -60.17
N ARG A 601 -90.77 -19.49 -58.92
CA ARG A 601 -90.29 -18.17 -58.46
C ARG A 601 -89.18 -17.61 -59.36
N ALA A 602 -88.23 -18.46 -59.76
CA ALA A 602 -87.09 -18.07 -60.59
C ALA A 602 -87.50 -17.67 -62.03
N ASP A 603 -88.67 -18.12 -62.51
CA ASP A 603 -89.13 -17.79 -63.86
C ASP A 603 -89.64 -16.35 -63.99
N LEU A 604 -90.14 -15.77 -62.91
CA LEU A 604 -90.88 -14.51 -62.90
C LEU A 604 -90.13 -13.36 -62.23
N LEU A 605 -89.26 -13.64 -61.26
CA LEU A 605 -88.50 -12.59 -60.59
C LEU A 605 -87.65 -11.78 -61.58
N GLY A 606 -87.73 -10.45 -61.46
CA GLY A 606 -87.03 -9.49 -62.31
C GLY A 606 -87.63 -9.29 -63.70
N LYS A 607 -88.60 -10.12 -64.12
CA LYS A 607 -89.32 -9.90 -65.37
C LYS A 607 -90.43 -8.85 -65.17
N HIS A 608 -90.64 -8.05 -66.19
CA HIS A 608 -91.78 -7.13 -66.22
C HIS A 608 -93.09 -7.92 -66.25
N TYR A 609 -94.06 -7.57 -65.39
CA TYR A 609 -95.25 -8.41 -65.18
C TYR A 609 -96.14 -8.57 -66.43
N THR A 610 -95.95 -7.73 -67.46
CA THR A 610 -96.57 -7.89 -68.78
C THR A 610 -96.29 -9.23 -69.44
N VAL A 611 -95.21 -9.94 -69.07
CA VAL A 611 -94.94 -11.31 -69.54
C VAL A 611 -96.07 -12.28 -69.21
N LEU A 612 -96.87 -11.97 -68.19
CA LEU A 612 -97.99 -12.77 -67.75
C LEU A 612 -99.32 -12.39 -68.43
N LEU A 613 -99.34 -11.38 -69.31
CA LEU A 613 -100.56 -10.87 -69.95
C LEU A 613 -100.63 -11.29 -71.42
N ASN A 614 -101.84 -11.31 -72.01
CA ASN A 614 -101.99 -11.49 -73.45
C ASN A 614 -101.39 -10.30 -74.24
N GLU A 615 -101.00 -10.51 -75.51
CA GLU A 615 -100.25 -9.49 -76.30
C GLU A 615 -101.01 -8.16 -76.50
N THR A 616 -102.32 -8.15 -76.35
CA THR A 616 -103.17 -6.96 -76.54
C THR A 616 -103.35 -6.14 -75.26
N THR A 617 -103.31 -6.76 -74.07
CA THR A 617 -103.58 -6.07 -72.79
C THR A 617 -102.56 -4.97 -72.48
N PRO A 618 -101.22 -5.18 -72.59
CA PRO A 618 -100.23 -4.13 -72.32
C PRO A 618 -100.38 -2.88 -73.21
N LYS A 619 -101.01 -3.03 -74.39
CA LYS A 619 -101.26 -1.94 -75.34
C LYS A 619 -102.60 -1.23 -75.10
N SER A 620 -103.41 -1.71 -74.16
CA SER A 620 -104.72 -1.13 -73.86
C SER A 620 -104.59 0.16 -73.04
N GLU A 621 -105.42 1.15 -73.34
CA GLU A 621 -105.47 2.40 -72.56
C GLU A 621 -105.79 2.14 -71.07
N LYS A 622 -106.60 1.12 -70.79
CA LYS A 622 -106.95 0.68 -69.44
C LYS A 622 -105.73 0.21 -68.64
N TYR A 623 -104.76 -0.46 -69.28
CA TYR A 623 -103.50 -0.88 -68.64
C TYR A 623 -102.60 0.33 -68.34
N THR A 624 -102.47 1.26 -69.29
CA THR A 624 -101.66 2.48 -69.11
C THR A 624 -102.22 3.36 -67.98
N GLN A 625 -103.53 3.55 -67.92
CA GLN A 625 -104.18 4.31 -66.85
C GLN A 625 -104.06 3.62 -65.48
N LEU A 626 -104.11 2.28 -65.43
CA LEU A 626 -103.88 1.49 -64.21
C LEU A 626 -102.50 1.82 -63.62
N TRP A 627 -101.44 1.75 -64.41
CA TRP A 627 -100.08 2.02 -63.93
C TRP A 627 -99.83 3.49 -63.61
N ALA A 628 -100.35 4.43 -64.40
CA ALA A 628 -100.22 5.86 -64.12
C ALA A 628 -100.80 6.22 -62.73
N LYS A 629 -101.97 5.66 -62.38
CA LYS A 629 -102.57 5.89 -61.05
C LYS A 629 -101.80 5.21 -59.92
N LEU A 630 -101.24 4.02 -60.16
CA LEU A 630 -100.42 3.32 -59.17
C LEU A 630 -99.11 4.06 -58.88
N LEU A 631 -98.47 4.61 -59.92
CA LEU A 631 -97.27 5.45 -59.78
C LEU A 631 -97.54 6.75 -59.00
N GLN A 632 -98.78 7.25 -59.03
CA GLN A 632 -99.23 8.38 -58.21
C GLN A 632 -99.62 7.98 -56.78
N GLY A 633 -99.40 6.73 -56.37
CA GLY A 633 -99.72 6.24 -55.03
C GLY A 633 -101.19 5.87 -54.81
N THR A 634 -102.03 5.88 -55.84
CA THR A 634 -103.46 5.58 -55.71
C THR A 634 -103.76 4.09 -55.93
N PRO A 635 -104.35 3.36 -54.97
CA PRO A 635 -104.72 1.96 -55.14
C PRO A 635 -105.71 1.75 -56.28
N GLN A 636 -105.53 0.67 -57.06
CA GLN A 636 -106.39 0.36 -58.19
C GLN A 636 -106.89 -1.08 -58.14
N LYS A 637 -108.16 -1.28 -58.52
CA LYS A 637 -108.74 -2.60 -58.75
C LYS A 637 -108.80 -2.87 -60.24
N SER A 638 -108.36 -4.03 -60.66
CA SER A 638 -108.43 -4.43 -62.06
C SER A 638 -108.66 -5.93 -62.19
N ARG A 639 -109.52 -6.29 -63.13
CA ARG A 639 -109.73 -7.65 -63.60
C ARG A 639 -109.02 -7.77 -64.95
N LEU A 640 -107.97 -8.58 -64.99
CA LEU A 640 -107.15 -8.81 -66.18
C LEU A 640 -107.04 -10.30 -66.46
N GLU A 641 -106.88 -10.61 -67.74
CA GLU A 641 -106.60 -11.96 -68.22
C GLU A 641 -105.09 -12.19 -68.25
N TYR A 642 -104.69 -13.36 -67.77
CA TYR A 642 -103.31 -13.79 -67.63
C TYR A 642 -103.07 -15.04 -68.44
N CYS A 643 -101.89 -15.14 -69.06
CA CYS A 643 -101.41 -16.34 -69.70
C CYS A 643 -100.54 -17.13 -68.72
N THR A 644 -101.00 -18.32 -68.35
CA THR A 644 -100.23 -19.27 -67.54
C THR A 644 -99.03 -19.83 -68.31
N ARG A 645 -98.06 -20.43 -67.62
CA ARG A 645 -96.89 -21.08 -68.26
C ARG A 645 -97.27 -22.13 -69.31
N PHE A 646 -98.44 -22.76 -69.16
CA PHE A 646 -98.98 -23.77 -70.07
C PHE A 646 -99.90 -23.18 -71.16
N ASN A 647 -99.79 -21.87 -71.42
CA ASN A 647 -100.53 -21.13 -72.45
C ASN A 647 -102.06 -21.14 -72.28
N LYS A 648 -102.56 -21.37 -71.06
CA LYS A 648 -103.98 -21.23 -70.70
C LYS A 648 -104.26 -19.82 -70.20
N THR A 649 -105.36 -19.23 -70.66
CA THR A 649 -105.83 -17.93 -70.16
C THR A 649 -106.62 -18.11 -68.86
N ILE A 650 -106.26 -17.39 -67.80
CA ILE A 650 -107.01 -17.30 -66.55
C ILE A 650 -107.34 -15.83 -66.24
N THR A 651 -108.47 -15.57 -65.60
CA THR A 651 -108.82 -14.21 -65.19
C THR A 651 -108.57 -14.02 -63.70
N LEU A 652 -107.71 -13.08 -63.35
CA LEU A 652 -107.46 -12.71 -61.94
C LEU A 652 -108.15 -11.38 -61.63
N ASN A 653 -108.95 -11.36 -60.57
CA ASN A 653 -109.43 -10.12 -59.98
C ASN A 653 -108.38 -9.64 -58.97
N SER A 654 -107.79 -8.47 -59.20
CA SER A 654 -106.62 -8.00 -58.47
C SER A 654 -106.79 -6.60 -57.91
N THR A 655 -106.30 -6.38 -56.68
CA THR A 655 -106.13 -5.04 -56.10
C THR A 655 -104.63 -4.75 -56.02
N TYR A 656 -104.21 -3.65 -56.65
CA TYR A 656 -102.85 -3.14 -56.65
C TYR A 656 -102.77 -1.98 -55.66
N THR A 657 -101.89 -2.09 -54.68
CA THR A 657 -101.75 -1.14 -53.57
C THR A 657 -100.32 -0.63 -53.50
N PRO A 658 -100.08 0.65 -53.79
CA PRO A 658 -98.78 1.29 -53.62
C PRO A 658 -98.35 1.33 -52.15
N VAL A 659 -97.09 1.01 -51.86
CA VAL A 659 -96.46 1.11 -50.53
C VAL A 659 -95.47 2.27 -50.58
N LEU A 660 -95.70 3.29 -49.75
CA LEU A 660 -94.87 4.50 -49.68
C LEU A 660 -93.81 4.37 -48.57
N ASP A 661 -92.70 5.10 -48.72
CA ASP A 661 -91.71 5.27 -47.65
C ASP A 661 -92.02 6.49 -46.74
N HIS A 662 -91.13 6.80 -45.79
CA HIS A 662 -91.28 7.92 -44.85
C HIS A 662 -91.29 9.30 -45.53
N ASN A 663 -90.84 9.40 -46.79
CA ASN A 663 -90.85 10.62 -47.60
C ASN A 663 -92.01 10.67 -48.60
N GLN A 664 -93.01 9.80 -48.44
CA GLN A 664 -94.16 9.60 -49.34
C GLN A 664 -93.78 9.21 -50.79
N GLN A 665 -92.59 8.67 -51.01
CA GLN A 665 -92.17 8.17 -52.32
C GLN A 665 -92.61 6.71 -52.50
N LEU A 666 -93.01 6.35 -53.71
CA LEU A 666 -93.44 4.98 -54.02
C LEU A 666 -92.26 4.00 -53.92
N LYS A 667 -92.31 3.12 -52.93
CA LYS A 667 -91.29 2.09 -52.72
C LYS A 667 -91.54 0.83 -53.55
N LYS A 668 -92.79 0.35 -53.57
CA LYS A 668 -93.23 -0.85 -54.31
C LYS A 668 -94.74 -0.89 -54.45
N ILE A 669 -95.26 -1.75 -55.31
CA ILE A 669 -96.70 -2.00 -55.46
C ILE A 669 -97.00 -3.45 -55.06
N ILE A 670 -97.89 -3.65 -54.09
CA ILE A 670 -98.36 -4.98 -53.70
C ILE A 670 -99.67 -5.26 -54.41
N LYS A 671 -99.72 -6.38 -55.13
CA LYS A 671 -100.92 -6.89 -55.78
C LYS A 671 -101.44 -8.10 -55.04
N LEU A 672 -102.71 -8.03 -54.66
CA LEU A 672 -103.48 -9.13 -54.10
C LEU A 672 -104.48 -9.59 -55.13
N SER A 673 -104.51 -10.89 -55.42
CA SER A 673 -105.31 -11.47 -56.49
C SER A 673 -106.16 -12.63 -55.97
N THR A 674 -107.32 -12.81 -56.60
CA THR A 674 -108.18 -13.98 -56.43
C THR A 674 -108.62 -14.47 -57.81
N LEU A 675 -108.57 -15.78 -58.04
CA LEU A 675 -109.02 -16.41 -59.28
C LEU A 675 -110.54 -16.21 -59.50
N VAL A 676 -110.93 -15.99 -60.76
CA VAL A 676 -112.33 -15.90 -61.18
C VAL A 676 -112.64 -17.10 -62.06
N GLU A 677 -113.51 -18.00 -61.60
CA GLU A 677 -114.04 -19.10 -62.41
C GLU A 677 -115.15 -18.59 -63.36
N LEU A 678 -115.09 -18.99 -64.64
CA LEU A 678 -116.15 -18.72 -65.63
C LEU A 678 -117.19 -19.85 -65.61
N PRO A 679 -118.51 -19.57 -65.64
CA PRO A 679 -119.54 -20.61 -65.66
C PRO A 679 -119.59 -21.37 -67.00
N VAL A 680 -119.71 -22.70 -66.93
CA VAL A 680 -119.77 -23.63 -68.08
C VAL A 680 -121.09 -23.48 -68.84
N ALA A 681 -121.06 -23.39 -70.18
CA ALA A 681 -122.23 -23.44 -71.05
C ALA A 681 -122.57 -24.91 -71.42
N HIS A 682 -123.83 -25.33 -71.22
CA HIS A 682 -124.37 -26.60 -71.73
C HIS A 682 -124.89 -26.42 -73.17
N TYR A 683 -124.45 -27.28 -74.09
CA TYR A 683 -124.97 -27.44 -75.46
C TYR A 683 -126.08 -28.50 -75.47
N HIS A 684 -127.25 -28.18 -76.05
CA HIS A 684 -128.33 -29.13 -76.35
C HIS A 684 -128.14 -29.76 -77.75
N SER A 685 -128.46 -31.04 -77.91
CA SER A 685 -128.68 -31.71 -79.21
C SER A 685 -129.73 -32.82 -79.06
N PRO A 686 -130.85 -32.83 -79.84
CA PRO A 686 -131.74 -33.98 -80.01
C PRO A 686 -131.72 -34.49 -81.47
N ALA A 687 -131.87 -35.79 -81.73
CA ALA A 687 -132.15 -36.31 -83.07
C ALA A 687 -133.06 -37.55 -82.98
N HIS A 688 -134.12 -37.55 -83.80
CA HIS A 688 -135.39 -38.27 -83.62
C HIS A 688 -135.32 -39.43 -82.59
N SER A 689 -134.97 -40.65 -82.90
CA SER A 689 -134.59 -41.21 -84.18
C SER A 689 -133.16 -40.83 -84.58
#